data_AF-A0A8W8JWB7-F1
#
_entry.id   AF-A0A8W8JWB7-F1
#
_cell.length_a   1.000
_cell.length_b   1.000
_cell.length_c   1.000
_cell.angle_alpha   90.00
_cell.angle_beta   90.00
_cell.angle_gamma   90.00
#
_symmetry.space_group_name_H-M   'P 1'
#
loop_
_entity.id
_entity.type
_entity.pdbx_description
1 polymer ?
#
loop_
_entity_poly.entity_id
_entity_poly.type
_entity_poly.pdbx_seq_one_letter_code
_entity_poly.pdbx_strand_id
1 'polypeptide(L)'
;MTSELSASCIEQAVNQFYSGGQQQQIEQWLTLTQISPQAWGFCWDLLSPEKTVEVRFYGANTLYAKISRYWSEVPHDQYDNLRTRLLQKIMELCSGDKIITTRLCVSLAALILHMTPEDWPDPVPQLISTFQSLQTVTEEQRCQVLLEILRVLPEEYFSANLSQSRRLVLNGELNKSLSHVLPLLRSLLLPGAPTDVKRAALQCFSSWLDLGSVFSEAEDIILLTFQCLQNQDLFDTAVETLVNVFSHPSNERYHNTMKKYLPCVLGLQDSFMKARDSLDMDVCQRVGQIIISFAENNVTLLLQWAVDPEVRETTINFINLVLTCTSIPGHFPVDENFSNMFFTFWYLLQDGIQDPPVERSKVLHQMFCPIFLSLIQTLLIKVQYPEEEEYNSWTKDDKEEFRCYRQDIGDTMMYSYSILREPLLGFMCNTLNSGAENPKETQWQLIEAVFFLFTSVAENVDLEEEVHIPSMLSVLPKLPYNNVKYISAALKMIGSYSEWINCHPGYLNCVIPLILQGLQGLQNSEIAESATMSLKDVTGENLDHIQPHAPQNYTDVIEAFMNLLSQVLKKSKAILTTEQCVVQMKSLFHSALQALSLPEHQTVKATCSFLGEFLSAGETTPVIKALVQEEGSLLLDKILRAVGGESARGLVENLSDIFLMLNKHYPENMPVWMNQLLKQEGYPSPKVTKADKDIFIKAVLREKINKRKIREVSKEFSLKCRGMFGTEYAANTGFP
;
A
#
# COMPACT_ATOMS: atom_id res chain seq x y z
N MET A 1 36.23 33.76 32.95
CA MET A 1 35.99 34.85 31.99
C MET A 1 34.63 35.45 32.33
N THR A 2 34.61 36.44 33.22
CA THR A 2 33.47 37.34 33.45
C THR A 2 33.70 38.59 32.63
N SER A 3 33.74 38.44 31.30
CA SER A 3 33.65 39.55 30.36
C SER A 3 32.18 39.89 30.20
N GLU A 4 31.80 41.16 30.32
CA GLU A 4 30.44 41.62 30.03
C GLU A 4 30.00 41.07 28.66
N LEU A 5 28.83 40.42 28.62
CA LEU A 5 28.18 39.97 27.39
C LEU A 5 27.75 41.21 26.61
N SER A 6 28.64 41.74 25.76
CA SER A 6 28.37 42.90 24.92
C SER A 6 27.73 42.48 23.58
N ALA A 7 26.87 43.34 23.03
CA ALA A 7 26.19 43.08 21.76
C ALA A 7 27.17 42.80 20.59
N SER A 8 28.36 43.41 20.60
CA SER A 8 29.38 43.19 19.58
C SER A 8 30.04 41.80 19.65
N CYS A 9 30.21 41.24 20.85
CA CYS A 9 30.74 39.89 21.02
C CYS A 9 29.73 38.85 20.49
N ILE A 10 28.45 39.07 20.76
CA ILE A 10 27.36 38.19 20.31
C ILE A 10 27.21 38.25 18.79
N GLU A 11 27.29 39.44 18.19
CA GLU A 11 27.29 39.62 16.74
C GLU A 11 28.42 38.83 16.06
N GLN A 12 29.64 38.90 16.60
CA GLN A 12 30.77 38.12 16.08
C GLN A 12 30.53 36.62 16.18
N ALA A 13 29.98 36.14 17.30
CA ALA A 13 29.67 34.73 17.50
C ALA A 13 28.58 34.24 16.53
N VAL A 14 27.51 35.03 16.31
CA VAL A 14 26.47 34.71 15.33
C VAL A 14 27.05 34.65 13.92
N ASN A 15 27.85 35.64 13.50
CA ASN A 15 28.49 35.63 12.19
C ASN A 15 29.47 34.46 12.01
N GLN A 16 30.15 34.03 13.08
CA GLN A 16 31.01 32.84 13.05
C GLN A 16 30.20 31.55 12.93
N PHE A 17 29.05 31.45 13.60
CA PHE A 17 28.14 30.31 13.48
C PHE A 17 27.67 30.09 12.04
N TYR A 18 27.26 31.17 11.36
CA TYR A 18 26.80 31.11 9.97
C TYR A 18 27.93 30.98 8.93
N SER A 19 29.19 31.24 9.29
CA SER A 19 30.34 31.13 8.36
C SER A 19 31.03 29.75 8.34
N GLY A 20 30.55 28.77 9.14
CA GLY A 20 30.85 27.34 8.93
C GLY A 20 32.04 26.75 9.70
N GLY A 21 32.52 27.39 10.78
CA GLY A 21 33.57 26.85 11.67
C GLY A 21 33.12 26.68 13.12
N GLN A 22 33.41 25.54 13.77
CA GLN A 22 33.12 25.27 15.20
C GLN A 22 31.66 25.51 15.65
N GLN A 23 30.68 25.18 14.80
CA GLN A 23 29.25 25.45 15.06
C GLN A 23 28.75 24.95 16.41
N GLN A 24 29.17 23.77 16.86
CA GLN A 24 28.63 23.17 18.10
C GLN A 24 29.04 23.92 19.39
N GLN A 25 30.27 24.41 19.47
CA GLN A 25 30.73 25.17 20.65
C GLN A 25 30.10 26.57 20.68
N ILE A 26 29.99 27.20 19.51
CA ILE A 26 29.37 28.51 19.36
C ILE A 26 27.87 28.42 19.64
N GLU A 27 27.18 27.39 19.17
CA GLU A 27 25.76 27.14 19.44
C GLU A 27 25.48 26.95 20.93
N GLN A 28 26.30 26.15 21.63
CA GLN A 28 26.19 25.99 23.08
C GLN A 28 26.38 27.33 23.81
N TRP A 29 27.38 28.11 23.40
CA TRP A 29 27.64 29.42 24.00
C TRP A 29 26.52 30.42 23.73
N LEU A 30 25.99 30.48 22.50
CA LEU A 30 24.83 31.30 22.15
C LEU A 30 23.60 30.87 22.95
N THR A 31 23.34 29.58 23.08
CA THR A 31 22.21 29.06 23.88
C THR A 31 22.32 29.48 25.34
N LEU A 32 23.51 29.36 25.95
CA LEU A 32 23.74 29.83 27.33
C LEU A 32 23.58 31.35 27.46
N THR A 33 24.02 32.10 26.44
CA THR A 33 23.89 33.55 26.38
C THR A 33 22.41 33.96 26.26
N GLN A 34 21.62 33.24 25.47
CA GLN A 34 20.18 33.46 25.31
C GLN A 34 19.41 33.26 26.63
N ILE A 35 19.85 32.33 27.48
CA ILE A 35 19.22 32.05 28.78
C ILE A 35 19.56 33.12 29.82
N SER A 36 20.74 33.75 29.70
CA SER A 36 21.25 34.70 30.71
C SER A 36 20.30 35.89 30.98
N PRO A 37 20.33 36.49 32.18
CA PRO A 37 19.54 37.70 32.48
C PRO A 37 19.93 38.91 31.61
N GLN A 38 21.20 38.98 31.18
CA GLN A 38 21.71 40.05 30.31
C GLN A 38 21.02 40.07 28.94
N ALA A 39 20.41 38.96 28.53
CA ALA A 39 19.66 38.84 27.29
C ALA A 39 18.52 39.86 27.14
N TRP A 40 17.87 40.24 28.25
CA TRP A 40 16.83 41.28 28.24
C TRP A 40 17.34 42.65 27.79
N GLY A 41 18.64 42.92 27.99
CA GLY A 41 19.30 44.14 27.57
C GLY A 41 19.73 44.09 26.12
N PHE A 42 20.67 43.18 25.80
CA PHE A 42 21.35 43.19 24.50
C PHE A 42 20.46 42.78 23.33
N CYS A 43 19.36 42.03 23.55
CA CYS A 43 18.52 41.54 22.44
C CYS A 43 17.95 42.68 21.59
N TRP A 44 17.70 43.84 22.20
CA TRP A 44 17.23 45.04 21.50
C TRP A 44 18.31 45.69 20.64
N ASP A 45 19.55 45.70 21.11
CA ASP A 45 20.69 46.27 20.38
C ASP A 45 20.99 45.45 19.12
N LEU A 46 20.81 44.12 19.20
CA LEU A 46 20.96 43.21 18.07
C LEU A 46 19.88 43.40 16.99
N LEU A 47 18.73 44.00 17.33
CA LEU A 47 17.65 44.32 16.38
C LEU A 47 17.90 45.61 15.57
N SER A 48 19.04 46.26 15.75
CA SER A 48 19.39 47.49 15.03
C SER A 48 19.46 47.25 13.52
N PRO A 49 19.02 48.22 12.69
CA PRO A 49 18.98 48.07 11.23
C PRO A 49 20.37 47.94 10.59
N GLU A 50 21.43 48.35 11.29
CA GLU A 50 22.83 48.24 10.84
C GLU A 50 23.39 46.81 10.88
N LYS A 51 22.67 45.88 11.52
CA LYS A 51 23.11 44.49 11.72
C LYS A 51 22.60 43.58 10.60
N THR A 52 23.28 42.45 10.41
CA THR A 52 22.87 41.41 9.43
C THR A 52 21.54 40.76 9.83
N VAL A 53 20.85 40.14 8.86
CA VAL A 53 19.55 39.49 9.08
C VAL A 53 19.67 38.38 10.13
N GLU A 54 20.78 37.62 10.11
CA GLU A 54 21.08 36.54 11.05
C GLU A 54 21.19 37.05 12.49
N VAL A 55 21.92 38.15 12.68
CA VAL A 55 22.13 38.76 14.01
C VAL A 55 20.82 39.34 14.55
N ARG A 56 20.05 40.00 13.68
CA ARG A 56 18.74 40.55 14.04
C ARG A 56 17.74 39.45 14.37
N PHE A 57 17.74 38.35 13.60
CA PHE A 57 16.91 37.19 13.89
C PHE A 57 17.28 36.54 15.22
N TYR A 58 18.58 36.40 15.53
CA TYR A 58 19.02 35.93 16.84
C TYR A 58 18.54 36.85 17.98
N GLY A 59 18.58 38.17 17.78
CA GLY A 59 18.00 39.14 18.71
C GLY A 59 16.49 38.93 18.94
N ALA A 60 15.71 38.82 17.85
CA ALA A 60 14.27 38.58 17.93
C ALA A 60 13.95 37.22 18.60
N ASN A 61 14.69 36.17 18.25
CA ASN A 61 14.49 34.84 18.81
C ASN A 61 14.89 34.78 20.30
N THR A 62 15.92 35.52 20.69
CA THR A 62 16.30 35.70 22.10
C THR A 62 15.18 36.38 22.87
N LEU A 63 14.61 37.45 22.33
CA LEU A 63 13.49 38.12 22.97
C LEU A 63 12.27 37.20 23.13
N TYR A 64 11.91 36.45 22.08
CA TYR A 64 10.86 35.42 22.15
C TYR A 64 11.13 34.40 23.26
N ALA A 65 12.32 33.81 23.29
CA ALA A 65 12.69 32.80 24.28
C ALA A 65 12.62 33.33 25.71
N LYS A 66 13.06 34.59 25.93
CA LYS A 66 12.98 35.26 27.23
C LYS A 66 11.53 35.50 27.66
N ILE A 67 10.67 35.99 26.77
CA ILE A 67 9.25 36.21 27.06
C ILE A 67 8.53 34.87 27.33
N SER A 68 8.69 33.90 26.44
CA SER A 68 7.96 32.62 26.49
C SER A 68 8.38 31.72 27.67
N ARG A 69 9.68 31.70 28.05
CA ARG A 69 10.20 30.76 29.06
C ARG A 69 10.64 31.39 30.37
N TYR A 70 11.05 32.66 30.35
CA TYR A 70 11.65 33.35 31.49
C TYR A 70 10.83 34.56 31.94
N TRP A 71 9.51 34.51 31.75
CA TRP A 71 8.58 35.59 32.12
C TRP A 71 8.70 36.04 33.58
N SER A 72 8.99 35.10 34.50
CA SER A 72 9.16 35.38 35.94
C SER A 72 10.33 36.32 36.26
N GLU A 73 11.26 36.55 35.33
CA GLU A 73 12.37 37.50 35.51
C GLU A 73 11.94 38.95 35.31
N VAL A 74 10.80 39.21 34.64
CA VAL A 74 10.32 40.55 34.35
C VAL A 74 9.53 41.10 35.55
N PRO A 75 9.95 42.22 36.15
CA PRO A 75 9.18 42.87 37.21
C PRO A 75 7.84 43.41 36.69
N HIS A 76 6.78 43.36 37.50
CA HIS A 76 5.44 43.83 37.12
C HIS A 76 5.41 45.30 36.65
N ASP A 77 6.24 46.17 37.22
CA ASP A 77 6.34 47.59 36.81
C ASP A 77 6.93 47.78 35.40
N GLN A 78 7.57 46.75 34.83
CA GLN A 78 8.17 46.77 33.51
C GLN A 78 7.27 46.20 32.41
N TYR A 79 6.11 45.62 32.76
CA TYR A 79 5.22 44.97 31.78
C TYR A 79 4.76 45.94 30.69
N ASP A 80 4.30 47.13 31.07
CA ASP A 80 3.86 48.17 30.14
C ASP A 80 5.00 48.72 29.28
N ASN A 81 6.20 48.84 29.86
CA ASN A 81 7.39 49.27 29.13
C ASN A 81 7.76 48.26 28.04
N LEU A 82 7.82 46.98 28.42
CA LEU A 82 8.14 45.88 27.51
C LEU A 82 7.12 45.78 26.37
N ARG A 83 5.82 45.87 26.69
CA ARG A 83 4.72 45.91 25.71
C ARG A 83 4.90 47.05 24.72
N THR A 84 5.08 48.26 25.22
CA THR A 84 5.21 49.47 24.39
C THR A 84 6.44 49.40 23.50
N ARG A 85 7.58 48.95 24.06
CA ARG A 85 8.85 48.81 23.34
C ARG A 85 8.77 47.75 22.24
N LEU A 86 8.15 46.61 22.51
CA LEU A 86 7.96 45.54 21.52
C LEU A 86 7.07 45.99 20.37
N LEU A 87 5.93 46.64 20.68
CA LEU A 87 5.06 47.23 19.67
C LEU A 87 5.80 48.26 18.82
N GLN A 88 6.55 49.18 19.45
CA GLN A 88 7.37 50.16 18.74
C GLN A 88 8.37 49.50 17.79
N LYS A 89 9.03 48.42 18.23
CA LYS A 89 10.02 47.73 17.39
C LYS A 89 9.38 46.97 16.22
N ILE A 90 8.22 46.35 16.43
CA ILE A 90 7.43 45.73 15.35
C ILE A 90 7.04 46.78 14.31
N MET A 91 6.61 47.97 14.75
CA MET A 91 6.26 49.07 13.86
C MET A 91 7.47 49.64 13.12
N GLU A 92 8.62 49.77 13.77
CA GLU A 92 9.86 50.22 13.14
C GLU A 92 10.32 49.24 12.04
N LEU A 93 10.17 47.94 12.28
CA LEU A 93 10.65 46.87 11.41
C LEU A 93 9.58 46.32 10.45
N CYS A 94 8.40 46.94 10.38
CA CYS A 94 7.29 46.48 9.53
C CYS A 94 7.66 46.38 8.03
N SER A 95 8.55 47.25 7.56
CA SER A 95 9.05 47.27 6.18
C SER A 95 10.34 46.44 5.98
N GLY A 96 10.82 45.76 7.02
CA GLY A 96 12.05 44.97 7.00
C GLY A 96 11.85 43.50 6.64
N ASP A 97 12.80 42.65 7.05
CA ASP A 97 12.78 41.22 6.74
C ASP A 97 11.62 40.50 7.46
N LYS A 98 10.74 39.85 6.68
CA LYS A 98 9.55 39.14 7.19
C LYS A 98 9.86 38.16 8.32
N ILE A 99 10.99 37.43 8.23
CA ILE A 99 11.39 36.44 9.25
C ILE A 99 11.60 37.07 10.64
N ILE A 100 12.11 38.31 10.69
CA ILE A 100 12.33 39.05 11.93
C ILE A 100 10.98 39.55 12.45
N THR A 101 10.18 40.17 11.58
CA THR A 101 8.86 40.71 11.93
C THR A 101 7.94 39.63 12.46
N THR A 102 7.82 38.49 11.78
CA THR A 102 7.06 37.32 12.27
C THR A 102 7.55 36.86 13.64
N ARG A 103 8.87 36.75 13.87
CA ARG A 103 9.40 36.35 15.19
C ARG A 103 9.05 37.35 16.29
N LEU A 104 9.04 38.65 15.99
CA LEU A 104 8.61 39.68 16.94
C LEU A 104 7.09 39.62 17.17
N CYS A 105 6.28 39.33 16.15
CA CYS A 105 4.84 39.08 16.31
C CYS A 105 4.59 37.88 17.23
N VAL A 106 5.33 36.78 17.08
CA VAL A 106 5.26 35.62 17.99
C VAL A 106 5.70 36.00 19.41
N SER A 107 6.72 36.85 19.56
CA SER A 107 7.13 37.40 20.86
C SER A 107 6.01 38.20 21.52
N LEU A 108 5.26 38.98 20.73
CA LEU A 108 4.13 39.76 21.21
C LEU A 108 2.95 38.85 21.56
N ALA A 109 2.68 37.81 20.78
CA ALA A 109 1.68 36.80 21.11
C ALA A 109 1.99 36.12 22.46
N ALA A 110 3.23 35.68 22.69
CA ALA A 110 3.64 35.12 23.98
C ALA A 110 3.44 36.12 25.13
N LEU A 111 3.79 37.40 24.93
CA LEU A 111 3.57 38.47 25.89
C LEU A 111 2.08 38.64 26.22
N ILE A 112 1.22 38.66 25.19
CA ILE A 112 -0.23 38.75 25.34
C ILE A 112 -0.77 37.60 26.19
N LEU A 113 -0.33 36.36 25.94
CA LEU A 113 -0.76 35.18 26.70
C LEU A 113 -0.32 35.22 28.17
N HIS A 114 0.78 35.89 28.50
CA HIS A 114 1.21 36.10 29.88
C HIS A 114 0.42 37.21 30.58
N MET A 115 0.14 38.32 29.90
CA MET A 115 -0.52 39.48 30.51
C MET A 115 -2.05 39.37 30.58
N THR A 116 -2.68 38.58 29.70
CA THR A 116 -4.15 38.44 29.65
C THR A 116 -4.64 37.45 30.71
N PRO A 117 -5.69 37.72 31.52
CA PRO A 117 -6.55 38.90 31.50
C PRO A 117 -6.18 40.00 32.52
N GLU A 118 -5.28 39.72 33.46
CA GLU A 118 -5.07 40.57 34.65
C GLU A 118 -4.38 41.90 34.32
N ASP A 119 -3.24 41.84 33.65
CA ASP A 119 -2.40 43.01 33.35
C ASP A 119 -2.74 43.66 32.00
N TRP A 120 -3.28 42.87 31.05
CA TRP A 120 -3.75 43.38 29.76
C TRP A 120 -5.13 42.81 29.41
N PRO A 121 -6.21 43.43 29.91
CA PRO A 121 -7.56 43.02 29.54
C PRO A 121 -7.85 43.40 28.09
N ASP A 122 -8.43 42.46 27.35
CA ASP A 122 -8.91 42.63 25.97
C ASP A 122 -7.89 43.27 25.01
N PRO A 123 -6.77 42.56 24.72
CA PRO A 123 -5.65 43.10 23.96
C PRO A 123 -5.99 43.34 22.48
N VAL A 124 -6.88 42.53 21.89
CA VAL A 124 -7.15 42.54 20.45
C VAL A 124 -7.79 43.85 19.96
N PRO A 125 -8.85 44.39 20.58
CA PRO A 125 -9.41 45.69 20.17
C PRO A 125 -8.42 46.84 20.30
N GLN A 126 -7.59 46.82 21.34
CA GLN A 126 -6.54 47.82 21.52
C GLN A 126 -5.50 47.75 20.40
N LEU A 127 -5.07 46.55 20.02
CA LEU A 127 -4.17 46.36 18.87
C LEU A 127 -4.81 46.85 17.56
N ILE A 128 -6.06 46.47 17.28
CA ILE A 128 -6.78 46.92 16.08
C ILE A 128 -6.83 48.45 16.02
N SER A 129 -7.23 49.11 17.11
CA SER A 129 -7.31 50.58 17.17
C SER A 129 -5.94 51.26 17.00
N THR A 130 -4.89 50.68 17.61
CA THR A 130 -3.51 51.18 17.51
C THR A 130 -3.04 51.12 16.06
N PHE A 131 -3.15 49.96 15.41
CA PHE A 131 -2.74 49.75 14.01
C PHE A 131 -3.56 50.56 13.00
N GLN A 132 -4.84 50.82 13.27
CA GLN A 132 -5.67 51.71 12.45
C GLN A 132 -5.25 53.18 12.54
N SER A 133 -4.81 53.64 13.71
CA SER A 133 -4.43 55.05 13.95
C SER A 133 -3.05 55.43 13.41
N LEU A 134 -2.17 54.46 13.12
CA LEU A 134 -0.80 54.69 12.67
C LEU A 134 -0.75 55.26 11.25
N GLN A 135 -0.26 56.48 11.06
CA GLN A 135 -0.17 57.10 9.73
C GLN A 135 1.22 56.99 9.09
N THR A 136 2.22 56.48 9.81
CA THR A 136 3.63 56.46 9.41
C THR A 136 3.98 55.40 8.38
N VAL A 137 3.09 54.44 8.14
CA VAL A 137 3.29 53.24 7.30
C VAL A 137 2.09 53.10 6.36
N THR A 138 2.25 52.45 5.21
CA THR A 138 1.14 52.24 4.26
C THR A 138 0.02 51.41 4.90
N GLU A 139 -1.22 51.62 4.43
CA GLU A 139 -2.38 50.88 4.93
C GLU A 139 -2.23 49.36 4.79
N GLU A 140 -1.68 48.91 3.66
CA GLU A 140 -1.41 47.49 3.40
C GLU A 140 -0.44 46.87 4.41
N GLN A 141 0.70 47.54 4.68
CA GLN A 141 1.69 47.05 5.63
C GLN A 141 1.15 47.00 7.06
N ARG A 142 0.35 48.00 7.47
CA ARG A 142 -0.31 48.01 8.78
C ARG A 142 -1.25 46.82 8.92
N CYS A 143 -2.05 46.55 7.89
CA CYS A 143 -2.94 45.39 7.86
C CYS A 143 -2.17 44.07 7.91
N GLN A 144 -1.10 43.91 7.11
CA GLN A 144 -0.31 42.68 7.10
C GLN A 144 0.33 42.37 8.46
N VAL A 145 0.93 43.37 9.12
CA VAL A 145 1.53 43.16 10.45
C VAL A 145 0.47 42.86 11.51
N LEU A 146 -0.65 43.58 11.49
CA LEU A 146 -1.76 43.31 12.40
C LEU A 146 -2.30 41.87 12.21
N LEU A 147 -2.52 41.46 10.96
CA LEU A 147 -2.98 40.11 10.64
C LEU A 147 -1.96 39.05 11.04
N GLU A 148 -0.66 39.32 10.91
CA GLU A 148 0.38 38.41 11.37
C GLU A 148 0.34 38.24 12.89
N ILE A 149 0.20 39.33 13.66
CA ILE A 149 0.04 39.27 15.13
C ILE A 149 -1.21 38.45 15.49
N LEU A 150 -2.33 38.71 14.81
CA LEU A 150 -3.58 37.98 15.07
C LEU A 150 -3.47 36.51 14.66
N ARG A 151 -2.73 36.17 13.61
CA ARG A 151 -2.49 34.79 13.16
C ARG A 151 -1.65 34.00 14.16
N VAL A 152 -0.54 34.57 14.61
CA VAL A 152 0.38 33.85 15.51
C VAL A 152 -0.13 33.73 16.94
N LEU A 153 -1.15 34.51 17.32
CA LEU A 153 -1.72 34.49 18.67
C LEU A 153 -2.35 33.13 19.05
N PRO A 154 -3.31 32.58 18.28
CA PRO A 154 -3.82 31.23 18.53
C PRO A 154 -2.73 30.17 18.35
N GLU A 155 -1.83 30.31 17.37
CA GLU A 155 -0.72 29.37 17.15
C GLU A 155 0.18 29.25 18.40
N GLU A 156 0.53 30.38 19.02
CA GLU A 156 1.31 30.40 20.26
C GLU A 156 0.52 29.87 21.45
N TYR A 157 -0.80 30.07 21.50
CA TYR A 157 -1.63 29.49 22.58
C TYR A 157 -1.55 27.96 22.58
N PHE A 158 -1.59 27.33 21.41
CA PHE A 158 -1.49 25.87 21.30
C PHE A 158 -0.07 25.35 21.57
N SER A 159 0.96 26.09 21.15
CA SER A 159 2.36 25.71 21.34
C SER A 159 2.87 25.96 22.77
N ALA A 160 2.29 26.93 23.49
CA ALA A 160 2.78 27.37 24.78
C ALA A 160 2.59 26.32 25.89
N ASN A 161 3.62 26.20 26.73
CA ASN A 161 3.60 25.31 27.90
C ASN A 161 2.85 25.96 29.07
N LEU A 162 1.52 25.92 28.99
CA LEU A 162 0.60 26.54 29.94
C LEU A 162 -0.08 25.47 30.80
N SER A 163 -0.31 25.77 32.08
CA SER A 163 -1.11 24.92 32.97
C SER A 163 -2.56 24.79 32.47
N GLN A 164 -3.24 23.70 32.82
CA GLN A 164 -4.62 23.46 32.38
C GLN A 164 -5.58 24.58 32.81
N SER A 165 -5.45 25.08 34.03
CA SER A 165 -6.27 26.21 34.51
C SER A 165 -6.03 27.47 33.71
N ARG A 166 -4.76 27.77 33.38
CA ARG A 166 -4.40 28.94 32.57
C ARG A 166 -4.92 28.81 31.14
N ARG A 167 -4.84 27.61 30.54
CA ARG A 167 -5.39 27.33 29.21
C ARG A 167 -6.89 27.61 29.14
N LEU A 168 -7.66 27.15 30.14
CA LEU A 168 -9.12 27.39 30.18
C LEU A 168 -9.47 28.88 30.23
N VAL A 169 -8.76 29.66 31.05
CA VAL A 169 -8.97 31.11 31.15
C VAL A 169 -8.64 31.80 29.83
N LEU A 170 -7.45 31.53 29.27
CA LEU A 170 -7.01 32.13 28.01
C LEU A 170 -7.91 31.74 26.84
N ASN A 171 -8.37 30.50 26.78
CA ASN A 171 -9.35 30.08 25.78
C ASN A 171 -10.63 30.93 25.88
N GLY A 172 -11.14 31.18 27.09
CA GLY A 172 -12.29 32.07 27.29
C GLY A 172 -12.06 33.49 26.76
N GLU A 173 -10.88 34.06 26.99
CA GLU A 173 -10.53 35.42 26.53
C GLU A 173 -10.27 35.51 25.01
N LEU A 174 -9.61 34.49 24.43
CA LEU A 174 -9.43 34.40 22.98
C LEU A 174 -10.79 34.25 22.28
N ASN A 175 -11.71 33.45 22.84
CA ASN A 175 -13.07 33.33 22.32
C ASN A 175 -13.83 34.66 22.36
N LYS A 176 -13.65 35.48 23.40
CA LYS A 176 -14.22 36.85 23.42
C LYS A 176 -13.61 37.73 22.33
N SER A 177 -12.33 37.54 22.01
CA SER A 177 -11.64 38.32 20.97
C SER A 177 -12.20 38.08 19.56
N LEU A 178 -12.84 36.93 19.31
CA LEU A 178 -13.46 36.59 18.03
C LEU A 178 -14.48 37.63 17.55
N SER A 179 -15.23 38.25 18.47
CA SER A 179 -16.22 39.28 18.13
C SER A 179 -15.60 40.52 17.48
N HIS A 180 -14.28 40.68 17.56
CA HIS A 180 -13.52 41.77 16.94
C HIS A 180 -12.69 41.29 15.74
N VAL A 181 -12.13 40.07 15.80
CA VAL A 181 -11.33 39.49 14.71
C VAL A 181 -12.21 39.18 13.49
N LEU A 182 -13.36 38.52 13.67
CA LEU A 182 -14.18 38.10 12.53
C LEU A 182 -14.71 39.29 11.71
N PRO A 183 -15.24 40.37 12.29
CA PRO A 183 -15.65 41.55 11.51
C PRO A 183 -14.50 42.20 10.74
N LEU A 184 -13.29 42.25 11.32
CA LEU A 184 -12.10 42.76 10.64
C LEU A 184 -11.77 41.88 9.42
N LEU A 185 -11.66 40.57 9.60
CA LEU A 185 -11.36 39.63 8.51
C LEU A 185 -12.42 39.70 7.40
N ARG A 186 -13.70 39.75 7.77
CA ARG A 186 -14.80 39.96 6.82
C ARG A 186 -14.59 41.22 5.99
N SER A 187 -14.26 42.35 6.63
CA SER A 187 -14.05 43.61 5.92
C SER A 187 -12.90 43.57 4.92
N LEU A 188 -11.83 42.83 5.24
CA LEU A 188 -10.64 42.71 4.40
C LEU A 188 -10.81 41.72 3.25
N LEU A 189 -11.73 40.75 3.38
CA LEU A 189 -12.01 39.77 2.32
C LEU A 189 -12.98 40.31 1.25
N LEU A 190 -13.76 41.36 1.56
CA LEU A 190 -14.63 42.03 0.60
C LEU A 190 -13.87 42.55 -0.64
N PRO A 191 -14.54 42.79 -1.77
CA PRO A 191 -13.92 43.38 -2.96
C PRO A 191 -13.27 44.74 -2.64
N GLY A 192 -12.03 44.95 -3.10
CA GLY A 192 -11.31 46.22 -2.94
C GLY A 192 -9.99 46.14 -2.16
N ALA A 193 -9.82 45.14 -1.29
CA ALA A 193 -8.56 44.94 -0.57
C ALA A 193 -7.47 44.30 -1.47
N PRO A 194 -6.17 44.61 -1.26
CA PRO A 194 -5.06 43.96 -1.96
C PRO A 194 -5.03 42.45 -1.76
N THR A 195 -4.56 41.72 -2.78
CA THR A 195 -4.46 40.25 -2.76
C THR A 195 -3.63 39.74 -1.58
N ASP A 196 -2.49 40.36 -1.28
CA ASP A 196 -1.63 39.94 -0.16
C ASP A 196 -2.32 40.10 1.21
N VAL A 197 -3.13 41.14 1.37
CA VAL A 197 -3.94 41.36 2.59
C VAL A 197 -5.02 40.29 2.70
N LYS A 198 -5.68 39.94 1.59
CA LYS A 198 -6.66 38.85 1.56
C LYS A 198 -6.02 37.51 1.93
N ARG A 199 -4.83 37.22 1.39
CA ARG A 199 -4.07 36.01 1.73
C ARG A 199 -3.77 35.94 3.23
N ALA A 200 -3.25 37.03 3.79
CA ALA A 200 -2.98 37.13 5.23
C ALA A 200 -4.27 37.00 6.06
N ALA A 201 -5.40 37.52 5.58
CA ALA A 201 -6.69 37.41 6.26
C ALA A 201 -7.22 35.98 6.27
N LEU A 202 -7.06 35.23 5.18
CA LEU A 202 -7.41 33.80 5.11
C LEU A 202 -6.53 32.95 6.03
N GLN A 203 -5.20 33.17 6.02
CA GLN A 203 -4.26 32.49 6.91
C GLN A 203 -4.56 32.80 8.39
N CYS A 204 -4.86 34.06 8.69
CA CYS A 204 -5.33 34.46 10.01
C CYS A 204 -6.61 33.70 10.36
N PHE A 205 -7.65 33.75 9.52
CA PHE A 205 -8.90 33.01 9.77
C PHE A 205 -8.64 31.53 10.07
N SER A 206 -7.80 30.87 9.27
CA SER A 206 -7.45 29.45 9.47
C SER A 206 -6.85 29.17 10.85
N SER A 207 -5.95 30.03 11.35
CA SER A 207 -5.36 29.85 12.69
C SER A 207 -6.37 29.98 13.84
N TRP A 208 -7.43 30.77 13.64
CA TRP A 208 -8.49 30.94 14.66
C TRP A 208 -9.50 29.80 14.63
N LEU A 209 -9.63 29.06 13.52
CA LEU A 209 -10.53 27.90 13.43
C LEU A 209 -10.20 26.83 14.46
N ASP A 210 -8.92 26.63 14.79
CA ASP A 210 -8.45 25.63 15.76
C ASP A 210 -9.04 25.80 17.17
N LEU A 211 -9.52 27.01 17.52
CA LEU A 211 -10.23 27.25 18.78
C LEU A 211 -11.63 26.64 18.82
N GLY A 212 -12.20 26.29 17.66
CA GLY A 212 -13.42 25.49 17.48
C GLY A 212 -14.77 26.17 17.73
N SER A 213 -14.81 27.38 18.30
CA SER A 213 -16.03 28.16 18.57
C SER A 213 -16.48 29.05 17.40
N VAL A 214 -15.63 29.17 16.37
CA VAL A 214 -15.72 30.19 15.31
C VAL A 214 -16.88 29.95 14.33
N PHE A 215 -17.33 28.71 14.17
CA PHE A 215 -18.22 28.29 13.08
C PHE A 215 -19.60 28.95 13.06
N SER A 216 -20.16 29.33 14.20
CA SER A 216 -21.49 29.97 14.23
C SER A 216 -21.50 31.38 13.66
N GLU A 217 -20.36 32.09 13.71
CA GLU A 217 -20.25 33.51 13.33
C GLU A 217 -19.43 33.72 12.05
N ALA A 218 -18.77 32.68 11.55
CA ALA A 218 -17.88 32.75 10.39
C ALA A 218 -18.54 32.46 9.03
N GLU A 219 -19.87 32.32 8.98
CA GLU A 219 -20.59 31.95 7.74
C GLU A 219 -20.25 32.88 6.58
N ASP A 220 -20.25 34.20 6.82
CA ASP A 220 -19.92 35.19 5.79
C ASP A 220 -18.47 35.06 5.29
N ILE A 221 -17.52 34.74 6.17
CA ILE A 221 -16.09 34.59 5.81
C ILE A 221 -15.88 33.33 4.96
N ILE A 222 -16.55 32.23 5.32
CA ILE A 222 -16.48 30.97 4.56
C ILE A 222 -17.02 31.19 3.14
N LEU A 223 -18.16 31.88 3.00
CA LEU A 223 -18.72 32.24 1.69
C LEU A 223 -17.79 33.15 0.88
N LEU A 224 -17.13 34.13 1.51
CA LEU A 224 -16.10 34.96 0.85
C LEU A 224 -14.87 34.13 0.46
N THR A 225 -14.53 33.09 1.21
CA THR A 225 -13.42 32.18 0.89
C THR A 225 -13.72 31.39 -0.38
N PHE A 226 -14.96 30.91 -0.56
CA PHE A 226 -15.39 30.31 -1.83
C PHE A 226 -15.23 31.28 -3.02
N GLN A 227 -15.52 32.58 -2.83
CA GLN A 227 -15.30 33.58 -3.89
C GLN A 227 -13.81 33.79 -4.20
N CYS A 228 -12.93 33.65 -3.20
CA CYS A 228 -11.48 33.76 -3.39
C CYS A 228 -10.90 32.65 -4.28
N LEU A 229 -11.58 31.50 -4.43
CA LEU A 229 -11.17 30.42 -5.34
C LEU A 229 -11.12 30.88 -6.82
N GLN A 230 -11.82 31.95 -7.18
CA GLN A 230 -11.79 32.50 -8.53
C GLN A 230 -10.49 33.27 -8.84
N ASN A 231 -9.68 33.58 -7.82
CA ASN A 231 -8.42 34.30 -7.95
C ASN A 231 -7.24 33.32 -7.85
N GLN A 232 -6.45 33.21 -8.91
CA GLN A 232 -5.30 32.30 -8.98
C GLN A 232 -4.27 32.53 -7.85
N ASP A 233 -4.03 33.78 -7.45
CA ASP A 233 -3.05 34.11 -6.41
C ASP A 233 -3.52 33.74 -4.98
N LEU A 234 -4.82 33.50 -4.81
CA LEU A 234 -5.46 33.14 -3.54
C LEU A 234 -5.94 31.70 -3.51
N PHE A 235 -5.96 31.01 -4.66
CA PHE A 235 -6.59 29.70 -4.82
C PHE A 235 -6.09 28.69 -3.79
N ASP A 236 -4.77 28.53 -3.65
CA ASP A 236 -4.19 27.58 -2.70
C ASP A 236 -4.53 27.90 -1.25
N THR A 237 -4.40 29.16 -0.85
CA THR A 237 -4.73 29.59 0.51
C THR A 237 -6.23 29.42 0.81
N ALA A 238 -7.09 29.68 -0.16
CA ALA A 238 -8.53 29.48 -0.02
C ALA A 238 -8.90 27.99 0.06
N VAL A 239 -8.25 27.13 -0.74
CA VAL A 239 -8.40 25.67 -0.66
C VAL A 239 -8.00 25.17 0.73
N GLU A 240 -6.81 25.50 1.21
CA GLU A 240 -6.32 25.10 2.54
C GLU A 240 -7.27 25.57 3.66
N THR A 241 -7.73 26.81 3.56
CA THR A 241 -8.68 27.37 4.52
C THR A 241 -10.00 26.58 4.53
N LEU A 242 -10.57 26.26 3.37
CA LEU A 242 -11.81 25.49 3.27
C LEU A 242 -11.63 24.04 3.73
N VAL A 243 -10.49 23.42 3.42
CA VAL A 243 -10.15 22.08 3.90
C VAL A 243 -10.11 22.07 5.42
N ASN A 244 -9.46 23.06 6.05
CA ASN A 244 -9.41 23.22 7.52
C ASN A 244 -10.78 23.51 8.13
N VAL A 245 -11.64 24.28 7.43
CA VAL A 245 -13.02 24.49 7.84
C VAL A 245 -13.78 23.17 7.90
N PHE A 246 -13.69 22.33 6.86
CA PHE A 246 -14.49 21.12 6.76
C PHE A 246 -13.95 19.92 7.55
N SER A 247 -12.65 19.86 7.79
CA SER A 247 -12.00 18.82 8.61
C SER A 247 -12.07 19.06 10.11
N HIS A 248 -12.57 20.20 10.55
CA HIS A 248 -12.56 20.56 11.97
C HIS A 248 -13.55 19.73 12.81
N PRO A 249 -13.13 19.11 13.94
CA PRO A 249 -13.99 18.23 14.74
C PRO A 249 -15.27 18.87 15.30
N SER A 250 -15.27 20.18 15.58
CA SER A 250 -16.46 20.90 16.07
C SER A 250 -17.63 20.93 15.09
N ASN A 251 -17.45 20.55 13.82
CA ASN A 251 -18.49 20.60 12.78
C ASN A 251 -19.70 19.72 13.11
N GLU A 252 -19.51 18.63 13.86
CA GLU A 252 -20.59 17.78 14.38
C GLU A 252 -21.61 18.56 15.24
N ARG A 253 -21.27 19.75 15.74
CA ARG A 253 -22.20 20.57 16.53
C ARG A 253 -23.04 21.52 15.69
N TYR A 254 -22.66 21.74 14.43
CA TYR A 254 -23.19 22.79 13.56
C TYR A 254 -23.84 22.23 12.27
N HIS A 255 -24.65 21.18 12.42
CA HIS A 255 -25.29 20.46 11.30
C HIS A 255 -26.05 21.38 10.33
N ASN A 256 -26.81 22.36 10.85
CA ASN A 256 -27.58 23.28 10.01
C ASN A 256 -26.68 24.20 9.18
N THR A 257 -25.53 24.59 9.73
CA THR A 257 -24.54 25.42 9.02
C THR A 257 -23.88 24.60 7.90
N MET A 258 -23.51 23.35 8.17
CA MET A 258 -22.96 22.44 7.15
C MET A 258 -23.96 22.19 6.01
N LYS A 259 -25.25 22.04 6.31
CA LYS A 259 -26.32 21.91 5.30
C LYS A 259 -26.35 23.10 4.34
N LYS A 260 -26.02 24.32 4.79
CA LYS A 260 -25.97 25.52 3.92
C LYS A 260 -24.76 25.55 2.99
N TYR A 261 -23.67 24.87 3.34
CA TYR A 261 -22.46 24.82 2.50
C TYR A 261 -22.51 23.74 1.42
N LEU A 262 -23.40 22.75 1.56
CA LEU A 262 -23.58 21.68 0.58
C LEU A 262 -23.77 22.22 -0.86
N PRO A 263 -24.64 23.22 -1.14
CA PRO A 263 -24.76 23.80 -2.47
C PRO A 263 -23.50 24.53 -2.95
N CYS A 264 -22.74 25.16 -2.03
CA CYS A 264 -21.50 25.86 -2.36
C CYS A 264 -20.41 24.88 -2.81
N VAL A 265 -20.24 23.77 -2.09
CA VAL A 265 -19.29 22.71 -2.46
C VAL A 265 -19.73 22.02 -3.75
N LEU A 266 -21.02 21.72 -3.91
CA LEU A 266 -21.56 21.18 -5.16
C LEU A 266 -21.29 22.12 -6.35
N GLY A 267 -21.35 23.43 -6.15
CA GLY A 267 -21.03 24.44 -7.16
C GLY A 267 -19.59 24.39 -7.69
N LEU A 268 -18.67 23.70 -7.00
CA LEU A 268 -17.31 23.47 -7.48
C LEU A 268 -17.24 22.47 -8.65
N GLN A 269 -18.32 21.75 -8.93
CA GLN A 269 -18.42 20.80 -10.04
C GLN A 269 -17.96 21.42 -11.37
N ASP A 270 -18.43 22.62 -11.71
CA ASP A 270 -18.06 23.28 -12.97
C ASP A 270 -16.56 23.58 -13.04
N SER A 271 -15.95 23.95 -11.91
CA SER A 271 -14.51 24.21 -11.83
C SER A 271 -13.72 22.92 -12.01
N PHE A 272 -14.13 21.84 -11.34
CA PHE A 272 -13.51 20.52 -11.47
C PHE A 272 -13.60 20.00 -12.90
N MET A 273 -14.78 20.08 -13.52
CA MET A 273 -15.02 19.58 -14.88
C MET A 273 -14.20 20.37 -15.91
N LYS A 274 -14.12 21.70 -15.78
CA LYS A 274 -13.26 22.53 -16.65
C LYS A 274 -11.79 22.17 -16.52
N ALA A 275 -11.29 22.00 -15.29
CA ALA A 275 -9.91 21.62 -15.02
C ALA A 275 -9.58 20.24 -15.59
N ARG A 276 -10.49 19.27 -15.43
CA ARG A 276 -10.37 17.93 -16.00
C ARG A 276 -10.29 17.98 -17.53
N ASP A 277 -11.20 18.71 -18.16
CA ASP A 277 -11.27 18.80 -19.62
C ASP A 277 -10.04 19.56 -20.20
N SER A 278 -9.39 20.42 -19.40
CA SER A 278 -8.11 21.06 -19.74
C SER A 278 -6.86 20.27 -19.31
N LEU A 279 -7.02 19.08 -18.72
CA LEU A 279 -5.94 18.23 -18.18
C LEU A 279 -5.10 18.92 -17.09
N ASP A 280 -5.71 19.83 -16.32
CA ASP A 280 -5.09 20.50 -15.18
C ASP A 280 -5.32 19.66 -13.91
N MET A 281 -4.47 18.64 -13.72
CA MET A 281 -4.60 17.69 -12.61
C MET A 281 -4.34 18.35 -11.25
N ASP A 282 -3.51 19.38 -11.18
CA ASP A 282 -3.24 20.12 -9.95
C ASP A 282 -4.52 20.80 -9.45
N VAL A 283 -5.23 21.53 -10.32
CA VAL A 283 -6.52 22.14 -9.95
C VAL A 283 -7.57 21.08 -9.62
N CYS A 284 -7.61 19.96 -10.36
CA CYS A 284 -8.52 18.85 -10.04
C CYS A 284 -8.27 18.30 -8.64
N GLN A 285 -7.01 18.06 -8.28
CA GLN A 285 -6.61 17.58 -6.96
C GLN A 285 -7.00 18.57 -5.86
N ARG A 286 -6.71 19.87 -6.05
CA ARG A 286 -6.99 20.92 -5.06
C ARG A 286 -8.49 21.14 -4.84
N VAL A 287 -9.30 21.13 -5.90
CA VAL A 287 -10.77 21.16 -5.78
C VAL A 287 -11.27 19.86 -5.13
N GLY A 288 -10.70 18.72 -5.51
CA GLY A 288 -10.99 17.41 -4.93
C GLY A 288 -10.77 17.37 -3.41
N GLN A 289 -9.72 18.02 -2.90
CA GLN A 289 -9.44 18.12 -1.46
C GLN A 289 -10.57 18.82 -0.68
N ILE A 290 -11.18 19.87 -1.26
CA ILE A 290 -12.34 20.53 -0.64
C ILE A 290 -13.54 19.58 -0.61
N ILE A 291 -13.83 18.94 -1.75
CA ILE A 291 -14.97 18.04 -1.91
C ILE A 291 -14.87 16.86 -0.94
N ILE A 292 -13.71 16.21 -0.86
CA ILE A 292 -13.51 15.05 0.02
C ILE A 292 -13.49 15.44 1.50
N SER A 293 -12.86 16.57 1.86
CA SER A 293 -12.85 17.05 3.24
C SER A 293 -14.27 17.34 3.73
N PHE A 294 -15.15 17.88 2.87
CA PHE A 294 -16.56 18.00 3.19
C PHE A 294 -17.26 16.63 3.28
N ALA A 295 -16.99 15.71 2.34
CA ALA A 295 -17.67 14.44 2.26
C ALA A 295 -17.37 13.51 3.46
N GLU A 296 -16.09 13.28 3.78
CA GLU A 296 -15.65 12.34 4.82
C GLU A 296 -16.07 12.77 6.22
N ASN A 297 -15.97 14.06 6.52
CA ASN A 297 -16.29 14.58 7.85
C ASN A 297 -17.81 14.75 8.08
N ASN A 298 -18.64 14.52 7.07
CA ASN A 298 -20.09 14.71 7.14
C ASN A 298 -20.90 13.49 6.66
N VAL A 299 -20.32 12.29 6.58
CA VAL A 299 -21.01 11.09 6.05
C VAL A 299 -22.35 10.82 6.73
N THR A 300 -22.40 10.85 8.06
CA THR A 300 -23.64 10.64 8.82
C THR A 300 -24.71 11.67 8.47
N LEU A 301 -24.32 12.92 8.21
CA LEU A 301 -25.23 13.99 7.79
C LEU A 301 -25.67 13.83 6.34
N LEU A 302 -24.78 13.45 5.43
CA LEU A 302 -25.11 13.14 4.04
C LEU A 302 -26.16 12.02 3.97
N LEU A 303 -26.03 10.96 4.77
CA LEU A 303 -27.02 9.89 4.83
C LEU A 303 -28.37 10.35 5.43
N GLN A 304 -28.35 11.29 6.37
CA GLN A 304 -29.58 11.93 6.88
C GLN A 304 -30.25 12.79 5.81
N TRP A 305 -29.48 13.63 5.12
CA TRP A 305 -29.96 14.54 4.09
C TRP A 305 -30.40 13.82 2.81
N ALA A 306 -29.82 12.66 2.50
CA ALA A 306 -30.28 11.82 1.40
C ALA A 306 -31.73 11.35 1.60
N VAL A 307 -32.16 11.10 2.83
CA VAL A 307 -33.54 10.68 3.13
C VAL A 307 -34.49 11.89 3.24
N ASP A 308 -33.97 13.07 3.60
CA ASP A 308 -34.73 14.34 3.69
C ASP A 308 -35.20 14.82 2.29
N PRO A 309 -36.52 14.84 2.00
CA PRO A 309 -37.04 15.23 0.69
C PRO A 309 -36.63 16.64 0.24
N GLU A 310 -36.36 17.57 1.15
CA GLU A 310 -36.03 18.96 0.80
C GLU A 310 -34.63 19.11 0.19
N VAL A 311 -33.68 18.26 0.59
CA VAL A 311 -32.27 18.35 0.17
C VAL A 311 -31.72 17.07 -0.46
N ARG A 312 -32.57 16.05 -0.62
CA ARG A 312 -32.20 14.78 -1.23
C ARG A 312 -31.51 14.95 -2.57
N GLU A 313 -32.10 15.72 -3.48
CA GLU A 313 -31.56 15.88 -4.84
C GLU A 313 -30.15 16.49 -4.81
N THR A 314 -29.96 17.57 -4.06
CA THR A 314 -28.66 18.22 -3.88
C THR A 314 -27.64 17.27 -3.25
N THR A 315 -28.06 16.47 -2.27
CA THR A 315 -27.18 15.51 -1.58
C THR A 315 -26.74 14.38 -2.51
N ILE A 316 -27.67 13.81 -3.28
CA ILE A 316 -27.34 12.76 -4.26
C ILE A 316 -26.45 13.31 -5.38
N ASN A 317 -26.71 14.53 -5.86
CA ASN A 317 -25.84 15.18 -6.85
C ASN A 317 -24.42 15.41 -6.31
N PHE A 318 -24.29 15.77 -5.03
CA PHE A 318 -22.99 15.89 -4.38
C PHE A 318 -22.25 14.55 -4.26
N ILE A 319 -22.93 13.47 -3.90
CA ILE A 319 -22.30 12.14 -3.83
C ILE A 319 -21.89 11.66 -5.25
N ASN A 320 -22.69 11.97 -6.27
CA ASN A 320 -22.31 11.72 -7.66
C ASN A 320 -21.12 12.60 -8.12
N LEU A 321 -20.95 13.80 -7.57
CA LEU A 321 -19.73 14.59 -7.78
C LEU A 321 -18.50 13.87 -7.20
N VAL A 322 -18.60 13.29 -6.00
CA VAL A 322 -17.51 12.47 -5.44
C VAL A 322 -17.16 11.28 -6.34
N LEU A 323 -18.17 10.61 -6.90
CA LEU A 323 -17.97 9.56 -7.89
C LEU A 323 -17.30 10.09 -9.17
N THR A 324 -17.70 11.27 -9.64
CA THR A 324 -17.09 11.93 -10.81
C THR A 324 -15.61 12.22 -10.57
N CYS A 325 -15.25 12.63 -9.35
CA CYS A 325 -13.86 12.85 -8.97
C CYS A 325 -13.07 11.53 -8.87
N THR A 326 -13.70 10.46 -8.38
CA THR A 326 -13.11 9.10 -8.36
C THR A 326 -12.89 8.57 -9.79
N SER A 327 -13.77 8.91 -10.73
CA SER A 327 -13.73 8.50 -12.13
C SER A 327 -12.87 9.41 -13.02
N ILE A 328 -11.83 10.04 -12.46
CA ILE A 328 -10.92 10.88 -13.24
C ILE A 328 -10.24 10.02 -14.33
N PRO A 329 -10.22 10.48 -15.60
CA PRO A 329 -9.59 9.75 -16.70
C PRO A 329 -8.08 9.58 -16.50
N GLY A 330 -7.53 8.50 -17.05
CA GLY A 330 -6.10 8.19 -16.99
C GLY A 330 -5.73 7.13 -15.95
N HIS A 331 -4.52 6.62 -16.05
CA HIS A 331 -3.94 5.63 -15.15
C HIS A 331 -3.21 6.28 -13.96
N PHE A 332 -3.53 5.82 -12.76
CA PHE A 332 -2.78 6.15 -11.55
C PHE A 332 -1.42 5.41 -11.55
N PRO A 333 -0.30 6.02 -11.11
CA PRO A 333 -0.13 7.43 -10.68
C PRO A 333 0.34 8.37 -11.81
N VAL A 334 0.44 7.88 -13.06
CA VAL A 334 1.16 8.56 -14.14
C VAL A 334 0.34 9.68 -14.80
N ASP A 335 -0.91 9.40 -15.16
CA ASP A 335 -1.80 10.40 -15.76
C ASP A 335 -2.50 11.25 -14.69
N GLU A 336 -2.75 10.66 -13.52
CA GLU A 336 -3.41 11.27 -12.38
C GLU A 336 -2.91 10.65 -11.07
N ASN A 337 -2.90 11.41 -9.97
CA ASN A 337 -2.26 11.01 -8.72
C ASN A 337 -3.13 11.24 -7.47
N PHE A 338 -4.46 11.34 -7.61
CA PHE A 338 -5.32 11.76 -6.51
C PHE A 338 -6.66 11.01 -6.40
N SER A 339 -7.01 10.13 -7.33
CA SER A 339 -8.28 9.38 -7.25
C SER A 339 -8.38 8.47 -6.02
N ASN A 340 -7.25 8.03 -5.46
CA ASN A 340 -7.18 7.25 -4.23
C ASN A 340 -7.67 8.01 -2.98
N MET A 341 -7.60 9.34 -3.01
CA MET A 341 -8.05 10.21 -1.91
C MET A 341 -9.55 10.00 -1.58
N PHE A 342 -10.35 9.48 -2.52
CA PHE A 342 -11.79 9.30 -2.33
C PHE A 342 -12.18 7.92 -1.77
N PHE A 343 -11.24 6.97 -1.62
CA PHE A 343 -11.55 5.59 -1.22
C PHE A 343 -12.02 5.48 0.22
N THR A 344 -11.42 6.25 1.13
CA THR A 344 -11.85 6.30 2.55
C THR A 344 -13.30 6.75 2.67
N PHE A 345 -13.73 7.76 1.90
CA PHE A 345 -15.15 8.14 1.85
C PHE A 345 -16.07 6.98 1.45
N TRP A 346 -15.72 6.19 0.43
CA TRP A 346 -16.59 5.08 0.00
C TRP A 346 -16.73 4.01 1.07
N TYR A 347 -15.65 3.72 1.80
CA TYR A 347 -15.69 2.87 3.00
C TYR A 347 -16.60 3.45 4.09
N LEU A 348 -16.39 4.71 4.48
CA LEU A 348 -17.19 5.38 5.51
C LEU A 348 -18.68 5.45 5.14
N LEU A 349 -18.99 5.74 3.87
CA LEU A 349 -20.36 5.78 3.35
C LEU A 349 -21.02 4.40 3.46
N GLN A 350 -20.28 3.33 3.11
CA GLN A 350 -20.80 1.98 3.22
C GLN A 350 -21.06 1.58 4.67
N ASP A 351 -20.13 1.87 5.57
CA ASP A 351 -20.28 1.60 7.00
C ASP A 351 -21.50 2.34 7.58
N GLY A 352 -21.63 3.63 7.26
CA GLY A 352 -22.78 4.44 7.67
C GLY A 352 -24.13 3.99 7.10
N ILE A 353 -24.18 3.27 5.97
CA ILE A 353 -25.41 2.68 5.42
C ILE A 353 -25.83 1.42 6.22
N GLN A 354 -24.86 0.70 6.81
CA GLN A 354 -25.09 -0.53 7.57
C GLN A 354 -25.32 -0.33 9.07
N ASP A 355 -24.78 0.75 9.64
CA ASP A 355 -24.94 1.09 11.07
C ASP A 355 -26.41 1.29 11.55
N PRO A 356 -27.33 1.93 10.79
CA PRO A 356 -28.68 2.22 11.27
C PRO A 356 -29.57 0.98 11.46
N PRO A 357 -30.67 1.09 12.23
CA PRO A 357 -31.66 0.02 12.35
C PRO A 357 -32.18 -0.49 11.00
N VAL A 358 -32.47 -1.79 10.91
CA VAL A 358 -32.75 -2.55 9.67
C VAL A 358 -33.70 -1.84 8.70
N GLU A 359 -34.74 -1.19 9.20
CA GLU A 359 -35.75 -0.52 8.36
C GLU A 359 -35.19 0.69 7.60
N ARG A 360 -34.41 1.54 8.28
CA ARG A 360 -33.74 2.69 7.67
C ARG A 360 -32.61 2.24 6.76
N SER A 361 -31.89 1.20 7.17
CA SER A 361 -30.83 0.60 6.37
C SER A 361 -31.36 0.09 5.03
N LYS A 362 -32.53 -0.56 4.98
CA LYS A 362 -33.14 -1.01 3.71
C LYS A 362 -33.42 0.14 2.71
N VAL A 363 -33.94 1.27 3.18
CA VAL A 363 -34.20 2.43 2.32
C VAL A 363 -32.90 3.00 1.77
N LEU A 364 -31.88 3.16 2.63
CA LEU A 364 -30.56 3.62 2.22
C LEU A 364 -29.92 2.66 1.21
N HIS A 365 -29.93 1.35 1.46
CA HIS A 365 -29.42 0.34 0.54
C HIS A 365 -30.06 0.46 -0.85
N GLN A 366 -31.40 0.58 -0.92
CA GLN A 366 -32.10 0.73 -2.21
C GLN A 366 -31.71 2.02 -2.94
N MET A 367 -31.50 3.11 -2.21
CA MET A 367 -31.12 4.40 -2.78
C MET A 367 -29.68 4.42 -3.29
N PHE A 368 -28.75 3.80 -2.55
CA PHE A 368 -27.32 3.88 -2.84
C PHE A 368 -26.80 2.74 -3.72
N CYS A 369 -27.55 1.63 -3.85
CA CYS A 369 -27.16 0.51 -4.70
C CYS A 369 -26.79 0.92 -6.15
N PRO A 370 -27.56 1.79 -6.86
CA PRO A 370 -27.16 2.26 -8.19
C PRO A 370 -25.84 3.05 -8.19
N ILE A 371 -25.56 3.83 -7.15
CA ILE A 371 -24.34 4.64 -7.03
C ILE A 371 -23.14 3.72 -6.82
N PHE A 372 -23.26 2.71 -5.94
CA PHE A 372 -22.22 1.71 -5.74
C PHE A 372 -22.00 0.85 -7.00
N LEU A 373 -23.03 0.56 -7.78
CA LEU A 373 -22.86 -0.12 -9.06
C LEU A 373 -22.03 0.72 -10.04
N SER A 374 -22.30 2.02 -10.13
CA SER A 374 -21.48 2.95 -10.93
C SER A 374 -20.06 3.08 -10.40
N LEU A 375 -19.87 3.07 -9.07
CA LEU A 375 -18.54 3.02 -8.44
C LEU A 375 -17.78 1.78 -8.90
N ILE A 376 -18.38 0.59 -8.86
CA ILE A 376 -17.71 -0.65 -9.29
C ILE A 376 -17.33 -0.60 -10.78
N GLN A 377 -18.18 -0.02 -11.63
CA GLN A 377 -17.84 0.19 -13.04
C GLN A 377 -16.62 1.11 -13.19
N THR A 378 -16.53 2.18 -12.39
CA THR A 378 -15.35 3.05 -12.34
C THR A 378 -14.12 2.31 -11.85
N LEU A 379 -14.20 1.60 -10.73
CA LEU A 379 -13.07 0.87 -10.14
C LEU A 379 -12.54 -0.23 -11.06
N LEU A 380 -13.43 -0.91 -11.80
CA LEU A 380 -13.02 -1.88 -12.83
C LEU A 380 -12.19 -1.23 -13.93
N ILE A 381 -12.45 0.02 -14.30
CA ILE A 381 -11.62 0.74 -15.29
C ILE A 381 -10.28 1.13 -14.66
N LYS A 382 -10.30 1.68 -13.45
CA LYS A 382 -9.10 2.20 -12.76
C LYS A 382 -8.10 1.10 -12.36
N VAL A 383 -8.57 -0.12 -12.11
CA VAL A 383 -7.71 -1.25 -11.69
C VAL A 383 -7.04 -1.99 -12.85
N GLN A 384 -7.44 -1.71 -14.09
CA GLN A 384 -6.86 -2.31 -15.29
C GLN A 384 -5.42 -1.85 -15.51
N TYR A 385 -4.56 -2.81 -15.87
CA TYR A 385 -3.24 -2.46 -16.36
C TYR A 385 -3.34 -1.60 -17.63
N PRO A 386 -2.42 -0.65 -17.84
CA PRO A 386 -2.27 -0.01 -19.14
C PRO A 386 -1.71 -1.00 -20.17
N GLU A 387 -1.59 -0.55 -21.42
CA GLU A 387 -0.95 -1.33 -22.48
C GLU A 387 0.51 -1.66 -22.15
N GLU A 388 1.02 -2.78 -22.67
CA GLU A 388 2.33 -3.31 -22.26
C GLU A 388 3.49 -2.35 -22.56
N GLU A 389 3.42 -1.60 -23.66
CA GLU A 389 4.41 -0.58 -24.02
C GLU A 389 4.43 0.56 -22.99
N GLU A 390 3.25 1.01 -22.58
CA GLU A 390 3.08 2.07 -21.58
C GLU A 390 3.54 1.58 -20.20
N TYR A 391 3.05 0.42 -19.74
CA TYR A 391 3.45 -0.16 -18.47
C TYR A 391 4.96 -0.39 -18.37
N ASN A 392 5.61 -0.77 -19.46
CA ASN A 392 7.06 -0.96 -19.49
C ASN A 392 7.83 0.36 -19.40
N SER A 393 7.24 1.47 -19.84
CA SER A 393 7.83 2.81 -19.74
C SER A 393 7.80 3.38 -18.31
N TRP A 394 6.87 2.91 -17.46
CA TRP A 394 6.74 3.36 -16.08
C TRP A 394 7.96 3.01 -15.22
N THR A 395 8.27 3.89 -14.27
CA THR A 395 9.35 3.69 -13.30
C THR A 395 9.01 2.57 -12.31
N LYS A 396 9.98 2.18 -11.48
CA LYS A 396 9.74 1.17 -10.44
C LYS A 396 8.81 1.70 -9.35
N ASP A 397 8.90 2.99 -9.05
CA ASP A 397 8.09 3.63 -8.01
C ASP A 397 6.65 3.76 -8.50
N ASP A 398 6.42 4.18 -9.76
CA ASP A 398 5.08 4.23 -10.37
C ASP A 398 4.37 2.86 -10.34
N LYS A 399 5.13 1.78 -10.62
CA LYS A 399 4.60 0.40 -10.59
C LYS A 399 4.24 -0.05 -9.19
N GLU A 400 4.99 0.36 -8.18
CA GLU A 400 4.70 0.03 -6.79
C GLU A 400 3.51 0.86 -6.27
N GLU A 401 3.44 2.14 -6.62
CA GLU A 401 2.27 2.98 -6.32
C GLU A 401 1.01 2.44 -6.97
N PHE A 402 1.07 2.01 -8.24
CA PHE A 402 -0.07 1.36 -8.88
C PHE A 402 -0.42 0.02 -8.22
N ARG A 403 0.57 -0.76 -7.76
CA ARG A 403 0.30 -2.00 -7.01
C ARG A 403 -0.47 -1.71 -5.71
N CYS A 404 -0.06 -0.70 -4.95
CA CYS A 404 -0.77 -0.24 -3.75
C CYS A 404 -2.18 0.26 -4.10
N TYR A 405 -2.30 1.07 -5.15
CA TYR A 405 -3.59 1.56 -5.63
C TYR A 405 -4.57 0.44 -6.00
N ARG A 406 -4.10 -0.61 -6.69
CA ARG A 406 -4.93 -1.79 -6.98
C ARG A 406 -5.38 -2.49 -5.69
N GLN A 407 -4.51 -2.56 -4.68
CA GLN A 407 -4.86 -3.12 -3.38
C GLN A 407 -5.96 -2.30 -2.69
N ASP A 408 -5.85 -0.97 -2.67
CA ASP A 408 -6.88 -0.09 -2.10
C ASP A 408 -8.22 -0.21 -2.86
N ILE A 409 -8.18 -0.40 -4.18
CA ILE A 409 -9.37 -0.73 -4.98
C ILE A 409 -9.96 -2.08 -4.56
N GLY A 410 -9.12 -3.10 -4.34
CA GLY A 410 -9.55 -4.41 -3.87
C GLY A 410 -10.30 -4.33 -2.54
N ASP A 411 -9.76 -3.58 -1.59
CA ASP A 411 -10.40 -3.34 -0.29
C ASP A 411 -11.73 -2.58 -0.47
N THR A 412 -11.76 -1.54 -1.31
CA THR A 412 -12.98 -0.79 -1.63
C THR A 412 -14.05 -1.66 -2.29
N MET A 413 -13.64 -2.59 -3.16
CA MET A 413 -14.50 -3.58 -3.80
C MET A 413 -15.10 -4.54 -2.79
N MET A 414 -14.29 -5.02 -1.84
CA MET A 414 -14.72 -5.87 -0.72
C MET A 414 -15.79 -5.19 0.12
N TYR A 415 -15.57 -3.93 0.52
CA TYR A 415 -16.55 -3.14 1.27
C TYR A 415 -17.85 -2.96 0.47
N SER A 416 -17.73 -2.62 -0.82
CA SER A 416 -18.88 -2.44 -1.72
C SER A 416 -19.70 -3.71 -1.93
N TYR A 417 -19.06 -4.89 -1.86
CA TYR A 417 -19.77 -6.18 -1.95
C TYR A 417 -20.79 -6.36 -0.83
N SER A 418 -20.53 -5.82 0.37
CA SER A 418 -21.45 -5.90 1.49
C SER A 418 -22.81 -5.23 1.21
N ILE A 419 -22.84 -4.19 0.35
CA ILE A 419 -24.04 -3.48 -0.10
C ILE A 419 -24.66 -4.17 -1.31
N LEU A 420 -23.85 -4.44 -2.33
CA LEU A 420 -24.35 -4.92 -3.62
C LEU A 420 -24.73 -6.41 -3.53
N ARG A 421 -23.83 -7.28 -3.07
CA ARG A 421 -23.97 -8.75 -3.08
C ARG A 421 -24.09 -9.30 -4.52
N GLU A 422 -25.17 -10.01 -4.83
CA GLU A 422 -25.42 -10.70 -6.10
C GLU A 422 -25.21 -9.81 -7.36
N PRO A 423 -25.71 -8.57 -7.46
CA PRO A 423 -25.51 -7.71 -8.62
C PRO A 423 -24.03 -7.43 -8.95
N LEU A 424 -23.15 -7.40 -7.94
CA LEU A 424 -21.71 -7.22 -8.16
C LEU A 424 -21.11 -8.47 -8.81
N LEU A 425 -21.44 -9.66 -8.31
CA LEU A 425 -20.99 -10.93 -8.92
C LEU A 425 -21.56 -11.09 -10.33
N GLY A 426 -22.83 -10.75 -10.53
CA GLY A 426 -23.49 -10.77 -11.83
C GLY A 426 -22.82 -9.82 -12.83
N PHE A 427 -22.47 -8.60 -12.42
CA PHE A 427 -21.72 -7.66 -13.25
C PHE A 427 -20.38 -8.23 -13.69
N MET A 428 -19.59 -8.78 -12.76
CA MET A 428 -18.28 -9.37 -13.07
C MET A 428 -18.41 -10.62 -13.96
N CYS A 429 -19.38 -11.49 -13.70
CA CYS A 429 -19.68 -12.65 -14.54
C CYS A 429 -20.08 -12.25 -15.95
N ASN A 430 -20.92 -11.22 -16.11
CA ASN A 430 -21.35 -10.76 -17.43
C ASN A 430 -20.18 -10.21 -18.25
N THR A 431 -19.28 -9.46 -17.61
CA THR A 431 -18.04 -8.99 -18.25
C THR A 431 -17.15 -10.18 -18.67
N LEU A 432 -16.99 -11.17 -17.79
CA LEU A 432 -16.21 -12.38 -18.07
C LEU A 432 -16.80 -13.21 -19.22
N ASN A 433 -18.11 -13.45 -19.20
CA ASN A 433 -18.82 -14.21 -20.23
C ASN A 433 -18.76 -13.52 -21.59
N SER A 434 -18.96 -12.20 -21.62
CA SER A 434 -18.83 -11.40 -22.85
C SER A 434 -17.42 -11.49 -23.44
N GLY A 435 -16.41 -11.49 -22.57
CA GLY A 435 -15.01 -11.65 -22.97
C GLY A 435 -14.70 -13.03 -23.55
N ALA A 436 -15.33 -14.07 -23.01
CA ALA A 436 -15.19 -15.44 -23.49
C ALA A 436 -15.92 -15.71 -24.82
N GLU A 437 -17.03 -15.01 -25.07
CA GLU A 437 -17.75 -15.10 -26.35
C GLU A 437 -17.00 -14.44 -27.50
N ASN A 438 -16.24 -13.37 -27.22
CA ASN A 438 -15.44 -12.65 -28.21
C ASN A 438 -13.94 -12.57 -27.86
N PRO A 439 -13.20 -13.71 -27.81
CA PRO A 439 -11.81 -13.73 -27.33
C PRO A 439 -10.81 -12.89 -28.14
N LYS A 440 -11.15 -12.59 -29.41
CA LYS A 440 -10.26 -11.82 -30.31
C LYS A 440 -10.33 -10.32 -30.10
N GLU A 441 -11.45 -9.82 -29.60
CA GLU A 441 -11.69 -8.39 -29.36
C GLU A 441 -11.49 -8.03 -27.88
N THR A 442 -11.38 -9.04 -27.02
CA THR A 442 -11.26 -8.86 -25.58
C THR A 442 -9.82 -8.58 -25.19
N GLN A 443 -9.61 -7.42 -24.57
CA GLN A 443 -8.35 -7.05 -23.94
C GLN A 443 -8.12 -7.91 -22.70
N TRP A 444 -6.92 -8.48 -22.57
CA TRP A 444 -6.57 -9.33 -21.42
C TRP A 444 -6.60 -8.54 -20.11
N GLN A 445 -6.34 -7.23 -20.16
CA GLN A 445 -6.34 -6.31 -19.02
C GLN A 445 -7.70 -6.27 -18.33
N LEU A 446 -8.79 -6.22 -19.10
CA LEU A 446 -10.15 -6.23 -18.57
C LEU A 446 -10.47 -7.52 -17.82
N ILE A 447 -10.11 -8.67 -18.39
CA ILE A 447 -10.41 -9.97 -17.77
C ILE A 447 -9.49 -10.23 -16.57
N GLU A 448 -8.22 -9.82 -16.66
CA GLU A 448 -7.30 -9.84 -15.53
C GLU A 448 -7.82 -8.99 -14.36
N ALA A 449 -8.33 -7.78 -14.64
CA ALA A 449 -8.95 -6.92 -13.65
C ALA A 449 -10.16 -7.58 -13.00
N VAL A 450 -11.02 -8.24 -13.78
CA VAL A 450 -12.16 -9.01 -13.24
C VAL A 450 -11.69 -10.13 -12.32
N PHE A 451 -10.65 -10.89 -12.67
CA PHE A 451 -10.09 -11.92 -11.78
C PHE A 451 -9.50 -11.33 -10.49
N PHE A 452 -8.81 -10.19 -10.60
CA PHE A 452 -8.31 -9.48 -9.42
C PHE A 452 -9.45 -9.04 -8.49
N LEU A 453 -10.55 -8.50 -9.03
CA LEU A 453 -11.70 -8.08 -8.22
C LEU A 453 -12.47 -9.28 -7.64
N PHE A 454 -12.62 -10.39 -8.37
CA PHE A 454 -13.17 -11.64 -7.83
C PHE A 454 -12.34 -12.17 -6.67
N THR A 455 -11.01 -12.06 -6.76
CA THR A 455 -10.09 -12.41 -5.66
C THR A 455 -10.35 -11.55 -4.44
N SER A 456 -10.55 -10.24 -4.65
CA SER A 456 -10.72 -9.26 -3.57
C SER A 456 -12.02 -9.47 -2.76
N VAL A 457 -13.06 -10.05 -3.36
CA VAL A 457 -14.34 -10.30 -2.68
C VAL A 457 -14.49 -11.71 -2.13
N ALA A 458 -13.56 -12.62 -2.44
CA ALA A 458 -13.71 -14.07 -2.24
C ALA A 458 -14.07 -14.46 -0.80
N GLU A 459 -13.40 -13.86 0.20
CA GLU A 459 -13.63 -14.16 1.63
C GLU A 459 -15.04 -13.81 2.12
N ASN A 460 -15.77 -12.96 1.39
CA ASN A 460 -17.11 -12.51 1.79
C ASN A 460 -18.24 -13.22 1.03
N VAL A 461 -17.92 -14.02 0.02
CA VAL A 461 -18.91 -14.76 -0.77
C VAL A 461 -19.42 -15.97 0.02
N ASP A 462 -20.73 -16.19 -0.02
CA ASP A 462 -21.35 -17.34 0.65
C ASP A 462 -20.92 -18.66 0.01
N LEU A 463 -20.66 -19.68 0.84
CA LEU A 463 -20.35 -21.03 0.38
C LEU A 463 -21.54 -21.67 -0.32
N GLU A 464 -22.77 -21.19 -0.12
CA GLU A 464 -24.00 -21.65 -0.79
C GLU A 464 -24.29 -20.92 -2.13
N GLU A 465 -23.39 -20.05 -2.61
CA GLU A 465 -23.62 -19.32 -3.88
C GLU A 465 -23.52 -20.28 -5.09
N GLU A 466 -24.63 -20.51 -5.79
CA GLU A 466 -24.74 -21.52 -6.86
C GLU A 466 -24.94 -20.93 -8.27
N VAL A 467 -24.89 -19.62 -8.46
CA VAL A 467 -25.20 -18.98 -9.76
C VAL A 467 -23.94 -18.42 -10.41
N HIS A 468 -23.22 -17.55 -9.72
CA HIS A 468 -22.16 -16.73 -10.29
C HIS A 468 -20.78 -17.39 -10.21
N ILE A 469 -20.41 -17.99 -9.09
CA ILE A 469 -19.14 -18.72 -8.92
C ILE A 469 -19.07 -19.92 -9.87
N PRO A 470 -20.12 -20.76 -10.00
CA PRO A 470 -20.20 -21.78 -11.06
C PRO A 470 -19.99 -21.23 -12.47
N SER A 471 -20.65 -20.11 -12.80
CA SER A 471 -20.53 -19.47 -14.11
C SER A 471 -19.07 -19.05 -14.35
N MET A 472 -18.47 -18.36 -13.39
CA MET A 472 -17.07 -17.91 -13.44
C MET A 472 -16.10 -19.08 -13.68
N LEU A 473 -16.18 -20.15 -12.87
CA LEU A 473 -15.25 -21.29 -12.97
C LEU A 473 -15.42 -22.06 -14.29
N SER A 474 -16.65 -22.16 -14.80
CA SER A 474 -16.94 -22.87 -16.07
C SER A 474 -16.38 -22.18 -17.32
N VAL A 475 -16.12 -20.87 -17.23
CA VAL A 475 -15.59 -20.06 -18.34
C VAL A 475 -14.08 -20.17 -18.45
N LEU A 476 -13.37 -20.42 -17.35
CA LEU A 476 -11.90 -20.43 -17.30
C LEU A 476 -11.25 -21.26 -18.42
N PRO A 477 -11.68 -22.50 -18.72
CA PRO A 477 -11.05 -23.30 -19.77
C PRO A 477 -11.18 -22.73 -21.19
N LYS A 478 -12.11 -21.78 -21.41
CA LYS A 478 -12.39 -21.18 -22.72
C LYS A 478 -11.54 -19.94 -23.02
N LEU A 479 -10.85 -19.42 -22.01
CA LEU A 479 -10.16 -18.13 -22.11
C LEU A 479 -8.74 -18.26 -22.68
N PRO A 480 -8.27 -17.25 -23.44
CA PRO A 480 -6.95 -17.28 -24.06
C PRO A 480 -5.85 -16.78 -23.10
N TYR A 481 -5.22 -17.69 -22.34
CA TYR A 481 -4.12 -17.35 -21.44
C TYR A 481 -2.82 -17.00 -22.19
N ASN A 482 -2.62 -15.72 -22.49
CA ASN A 482 -1.51 -15.19 -23.30
C ASN A 482 -0.52 -14.29 -22.53
N ASN A 483 -0.88 -13.79 -21.34
CA ASN A 483 -0.07 -12.87 -20.56
C ASN A 483 0.23 -13.42 -19.15
N VAL A 484 1.42 -13.13 -18.62
CA VAL A 484 1.88 -13.58 -17.29
C VAL A 484 0.98 -13.08 -16.17
N LYS A 485 0.60 -11.80 -16.20
CA LYS A 485 -0.25 -11.17 -15.18
C LYS A 485 -1.66 -11.73 -15.20
N TYR A 486 -2.15 -11.97 -16.41
CA TYR A 486 -3.44 -12.59 -16.64
C TYR A 486 -3.52 -14.01 -16.04
N ILE A 487 -2.50 -14.84 -16.30
CA ILE A 487 -2.40 -16.19 -15.72
C ILE A 487 -2.28 -16.12 -14.19
N SER A 488 -1.42 -15.22 -13.69
CA SER A 488 -1.20 -15.00 -12.26
C SER A 488 -2.51 -14.66 -11.53
N ALA A 489 -3.29 -13.71 -12.05
CA ALA A 489 -4.58 -13.32 -11.46
C ALA A 489 -5.60 -14.46 -11.46
N ALA A 490 -5.69 -15.24 -12.55
CA ALA A 490 -6.58 -16.39 -12.62
C ALA A 490 -6.25 -17.46 -11.55
N LEU A 491 -4.96 -17.74 -11.36
CA LEU A 491 -4.50 -18.72 -10.36
C LEU A 491 -4.76 -18.25 -8.93
N LYS A 492 -4.52 -16.96 -8.63
CA LYS A 492 -4.82 -16.35 -7.33
C LYS A 492 -6.31 -16.39 -7.02
N MET A 493 -7.14 -16.06 -8.01
CA MET A 493 -8.60 -16.16 -7.90
C MET A 493 -9.03 -17.60 -7.57
N ILE A 494 -8.55 -18.60 -8.33
CA ILE A 494 -8.84 -20.01 -8.05
C ILE A 494 -8.48 -20.40 -6.62
N GLY A 495 -7.29 -20.02 -6.14
CA GLY A 495 -6.84 -20.34 -4.78
C GLY A 495 -7.75 -19.76 -3.70
N SER A 496 -8.27 -18.54 -3.94
CA SER A 496 -9.14 -17.82 -3.01
C SER A 496 -10.54 -18.41 -2.89
N TYR A 497 -10.99 -19.20 -3.88
CA TYR A 497 -12.27 -19.93 -3.85
C TYR A 497 -12.10 -21.42 -3.44
N SER A 498 -10.96 -21.81 -2.85
CA SER A 498 -10.68 -23.20 -2.47
C SER A 498 -11.70 -23.80 -1.49
N GLU A 499 -12.18 -23.00 -0.52
CA GLU A 499 -13.22 -23.40 0.44
C GLU A 499 -14.58 -23.62 -0.26
N TRP A 500 -14.97 -22.71 -1.15
CA TRP A 500 -16.20 -22.86 -1.95
C TRP A 500 -16.14 -24.12 -2.85
N ILE A 501 -14.97 -24.40 -3.45
CA ILE A 501 -14.77 -25.60 -4.29
C ILE A 501 -14.89 -26.89 -3.47
N ASN A 502 -14.53 -26.87 -2.19
CA ASN A 502 -14.71 -28.00 -1.28
C ASN A 502 -16.20 -28.36 -1.11
N CYS A 503 -17.08 -27.36 -1.07
CA CYS A 503 -18.53 -27.57 -1.08
C CYS A 503 -19.05 -28.04 -2.46
N HIS A 504 -18.31 -27.77 -3.55
CA HIS A 504 -18.71 -28.07 -4.93
C HIS A 504 -17.63 -28.81 -5.76
N PRO A 505 -17.28 -30.06 -5.41
CA PRO A 505 -16.12 -30.75 -6.00
C PRO A 505 -16.20 -30.99 -7.51
N GLY A 506 -17.39 -30.89 -8.11
CA GLY A 506 -17.59 -31.02 -9.55
C GLY A 506 -16.77 -30.04 -10.40
N TYR A 507 -16.39 -28.90 -9.82
CA TYR A 507 -15.60 -27.85 -10.50
C TYR A 507 -14.08 -28.05 -10.41
N LEU A 508 -13.59 -29.06 -9.69
CA LEU A 508 -12.16 -29.40 -9.65
C LEU A 508 -11.59 -29.65 -11.06
N ASN A 509 -12.39 -30.23 -11.95
CA ASN A 509 -12.00 -30.50 -13.35
C ASN A 509 -11.79 -29.22 -14.17
N CYS A 510 -12.38 -28.09 -13.78
CA CYS A 510 -12.22 -26.81 -14.44
C CYS A 510 -10.92 -26.10 -14.01
N VAL A 511 -10.51 -26.29 -12.75
CA VAL A 511 -9.41 -25.51 -12.15
C VAL A 511 -8.07 -26.23 -12.16
N ILE A 512 -8.05 -27.56 -11.93
CA ILE A 512 -6.81 -28.34 -11.85
C ILE A 512 -5.96 -28.19 -13.13
N PRO A 513 -6.51 -28.34 -14.36
CA PRO A 513 -5.70 -28.19 -15.57
C PRO A 513 -5.00 -26.83 -15.67
N LEU A 514 -5.64 -25.75 -15.22
CA LEU A 514 -5.06 -24.41 -15.27
C LEU A 514 -3.94 -24.25 -14.23
N ILE A 515 -4.12 -24.76 -13.01
CA ILE A 515 -3.06 -24.80 -11.99
C ILE A 515 -1.83 -25.55 -12.52
N LEU A 516 -2.06 -26.70 -13.16
CA LEU A 516 -0.99 -27.52 -13.74
C LEU A 516 -0.29 -26.82 -14.90
N GLN A 517 -1.03 -26.13 -15.78
CA GLN A 517 -0.46 -25.28 -16.82
C GLN A 517 0.41 -24.17 -16.21
N GLY A 518 -0.02 -23.54 -15.12
CA GLY A 518 0.77 -22.57 -14.37
C GLY A 518 2.08 -23.16 -13.84
N LEU A 519 2.05 -24.37 -13.30
CA LEU A 519 3.25 -25.08 -12.82
C LEU A 519 4.21 -25.51 -13.94
N GLN A 520 3.77 -25.58 -15.19
CA GLN A 520 4.70 -25.75 -16.31
C GLN A 520 5.50 -24.46 -16.58
N GLY A 521 4.97 -23.30 -16.16
CA GLY A 521 5.56 -21.97 -16.28
C GLY A 521 6.55 -21.57 -15.18
N LEU A 522 7.11 -22.51 -14.38
CA LEU A 522 8.00 -22.25 -13.23
C LEU A 522 9.28 -21.42 -13.54
N GLN A 523 9.56 -21.16 -14.82
CA GLN A 523 10.64 -20.25 -15.22
C GLN A 523 10.31 -18.79 -14.89
N ASN A 524 9.02 -18.42 -14.87
CA ASN A 524 8.55 -17.11 -14.47
C ASN A 524 8.21 -17.10 -12.97
N SER A 525 8.84 -16.19 -12.21
CA SER A 525 8.66 -16.12 -10.75
C SER A 525 7.22 -15.82 -10.33
N GLU A 526 6.52 -14.97 -11.08
CA GLU A 526 5.17 -14.50 -10.74
C GLU A 526 4.12 -15.60 -10.92
N ILE A 527 4.23 -16.37 -12.01
CA ILE A 527 3.38 -17.55 -12.24
C ILE A 527 3.73 -18.66 -11.25
N ALA A 528 5.01 -18.89 -10.98
CA ALA A 528 5.45 -19.93 -10.06
C ALA A 528 4.85 -19.75 -8.66
N GLU A 529 4.89 -18.53 -8.12
CA GLU A 529 4.30 -18.19 -6.83
C GLU A 529 2.78 -18.45 -6.84
N SER A 530 2.07 -17.85 -7.79
CA SER A 530 0.61 -17.93 -7.88
C SER A 530 0.11 -19.35 -8.10
N ALA A 531 0.78 -20.13 -8.95
CA ALA A 531 0.44 -21.52 -9.23
C ALA A 531 0.67 -22.43 -8.02
N THR A 532 1.78 -22.21 -7.30
CA THR A 532 2.13 -23.03 -6.12
C THR A 532 1.18 -22.73 -4.95
N MET A 533 0.85 -21.46 -4.72
CA MET A 533 -0.12 -21.06 -3.70
C MET A 533 -1.52 -21.59 -4.03
N SER A 534 -1.98 -21.41 -5.26
CA SER A 534 -3.27 -21.94 -5.73
C SER A 534 -3.36 -23.46 -5.57
N LEU A 535 -2.30 -24.20 -5.94
CA LEU A 535 -2.24 -25.65 -5.72
C LEU A 535 -2.33 -25.98 -4.24
N LYS A 536 -1.55 -25.32 -3.38
CA LYS A 536 -1.55 -25.54 -1.94
C LYS A 536 -2.94 -25.36 -1.35
N ASP A 537 -3.61 -24.25 -1.68
CA ASP A 537 -4.89 -23.91 -1.06
C ASP A 537 -6.00 -24.83 -1.58
N VAL A 538 -6.09 -25.07 -2.91
CA VAL A 538 -7.07 -26.03 -3.47
C VAL A 538 -6.84 -27.45 -2.93
N THR A 539 -5.60 -27.95 -2.94
CA THR A 539 -5.34 -29.31 -2.46
C THR A 539 -5.49 -29.44 -0.96
N GLY A 540 -5.19 -28.39 -0.18
CA GLY A 540 -5.34 -28.37 1.27
C GLY A 540 -6.80 -28.50 1.70
N GLU A 541 -7.69 -27.74 1.08
CA GLU A 541 -9.12 -27.75 1.41
C GLU A 541 -9.86 -28.98 0.84
N ASN A 542 -9.40 -29.53 -0.29
CA ASN A 542 -10.15 -30.54 -1.05
C ASN A 542 -9.57 -31.98 -0.94
N LEU A 543 -8.80 -32.28 0.10
CA LEU A 543 -8.12 -33.58 0.24
C LEU A 543 -9.07 -34.79 0.13
N ASP A 544 -10.23 -34.71 0.77
CA ASP A 544 -11.22 -35.80 0.81
C ASP A 544 -11.86 -36.07 -0.56
N HIS A 545 -11.87 -35.07 -1.44
CA HIS A 545 -12.38 -35.18 -2.80
C HIS A 545 -11.30 -35.59 -3.80
N ILE A 546 -10.03 -35.33 -3.49
CA ILE A 546 -8.89 -35.72 -4.32
C ILE A 546 -8.48 -37.18 -4.06
N GLN A 547 -8.58 -37.68 -2.82
CA GLN A 547 -8.18 -39.05 -2.44
C GLN A 547 -8.93 -40.21 -3.17
N PRO A 548 -10.25 -40.13 -3.44
CA PRO A 548 -11.00 -41.22 -4.07
C PRO A 548 -10.73 -41.38 -5.57
N HIS A 549 -10.21 -40.34 -6.22
CA HIS A 549 -9.76 -40.39 -7.61
C HIS A 549 -8.31 -40.85 -7.62
N ALA A 550 -8.07 -42.12 -7.96
CA ALA A 550 -6.78 -42.78 -7.87
C ALA A 550 -5.59 -41.91 -8.35
N PRO A 551 -4.38 -42.03 -7.77
CA PRO A 551 -3.18 -41.28 -8.19
C PRO A 551 -2.88 -41.32 -9.69
N GLN A 552 -3.38 -42.34 -10.39
CA GLN A 552 -3.32 -42.50 -11.85
C GLN A 552 -4.07 -41.41 -12.63
N ASN A 553 -5.09 -40.77 -12.04
CA ASN A 553 -5.85 -39.68 -12.66
C ASN A 553 -5.20 -38.30 -12.46
N TYR A 554 -4.17 -38.21 -11.60
CA TYR A 554 -3.47 -36.96 -11.27
C TYR A 554 -1.97 -37.06 -11.56
N THR A 555 -1.58 -37.89 -12.52
CA THR A 555 -0.18 -38.08 -12.96
C THR A 555 0.48 -36.76 -13.35
N ASP A 556 -0.33 -35.83 -13.84
CA ASP A 556 0.07 -34.49 -14.27
C ASP A 556 0.35 -33.60 -13.04
N VAL A 557 -0.41 -33.76 -11.95
CA VAL A 557 -0.14 -33.13 -10.65
C VAL A 557 1.15 -33.66 -10.04
N ILE A 558 1.35 -34.98 -10.09
CA ILE A 558 2.57 -35.62 -9.60
C ILE A 558 3.77 -35.14 -10.42
N GLU A 559 3.64 -35.07 -11.75
CA GLU A 559 4.67 -34.54 -12.63
C GLU A 559 5.04 -33.09 -12.28
N ALA A 560 4.04 -32.22 -12.17
CA ALA A 560 4.23 -30.82 -11.82
C ALA A 560 4.89 -30.65 -10.44
N PHE A 561 4.44 -31.44 -9.46
CA PHE A 561 5.02 -31.44 -8.12
C PHE A 561 6.48 -31.90 -8.11
N MET A 562 6.83 -32.97 -8.83
CA MET A 562 8.21 -33.44 -8.94
C MET A 562 9.11 -32.40 -9.63
N ASN A 563 8.61 -31.73 -10.67
CA ASN A 563 9.33 -30.65 -11.35
C ASN A 563 9.55 -29.44 -10.43
N LEU A 564 8.53 -29.05 -9.65
CA LEU A 564 8.66 -28.01 -8.63
C LEU A 564 9.74 -28.36 -7.61
N LEU A 565 9.68 -29.55 -7.01
CA LEU A 565 10.66 -30.00 -6.03
C LEU A 565 12.08 -30.04 -6.62
N SER A 566 12.24 -30.50 -7.86
CA SER A 566 13.52 -30.50 -8.55
C SER A 566 14.09 -29.08 -8.71
N GLN A 567 13.26 -28.10 -9.09
CA GLN A 567 13.68 -26.70 -9.23
C GLN A 567 14.03 -26.06 -7.89
N VAL A 568 13.25 -26.33 -6.84
CA VAL A 568 13.52 -25.86 -5.47
C VAL A 568 14.88 -26.38 -5.00
N LEU A 569 15.12 -27.69 -5.12
CA LEU A 569 16.39 -28.32 -4.75
C LEU A 569 17.59 -27.77 -5.52
N LYS A 570 17.38 -27.47 -6.82
CA LYS A 570 18.42 -26.92 -7.68
C LYS A 570 18.80 -25.48 -7.32
N LYS A 571 17.81 -24.64 -6.98
CA LYS A 571 18.02 -23.21 -6.68
C LYS A 571 18.42 -22.96 -5.22
N SER A 572 17.83 -23.67 -4.26
CA SER A 572 18.07 -23.46 -2.83
C SER A 572 18.02 -24.75 -2.03
N LYS A 573 19.21 -25.32 -1.80
CA LYS A 573 19.38 -26.50 -0.93
C LYS A 573 19.10 -26.19 0.56
N ALA A 574 19.09 -24.91 0.95
CA ALA A 574 18.89 -24.45 2.32
C ALA A 574 17.44 -24.60 2.82
N ILE A 575 16.45 -24.63 1.93
CA ILE A 575 15.04 -24.88 2.29
C ILE A 575 14.87 -26.26 2.96
N LEU A 576 15.79 -27.20 2.70
CA LEU A 576 15.74 -28.56 3.20
C LEU A 576 16.20 -28.72 4.66
N THR A 577 16.80 -27.67 5.25
CA THR A 577 17.29 -27.69 6.63
C THR A 577 16.30 -27.11 7.64
N THR A 578 15.14 -26.64 7.18
CA THR A 578 14.07 -26.13 8.06
C THR A 578 13.38 -27.28 8.77
N GLU A 579 13.09 -27.12 10.06
CA GLU A 579 12.53 -28.20 10.91
C GLU A 579 11.25 -28.82 10.33
N GLN A 580 10.37 -28.00 9.75
CA GLN A 580 9.11 -28.46 9.14
C GLN A 580 9.35 -29.36 7.92
N CYS A 581 10.31 -29.02 7.06
CA CYS A 581 10.62 -29.79 5.85
C CYS A 581 11.30 -31.12 6.20
N VAL A 582 12.14 -31.15 7.24
CA VAL A 582 12.83 -32.36 7.71
C VAL A 582 11.84 -33.48 8.05
N VAL A 583 10.73 -33.14 8.71
CA VAL A 583 9.68 -34.11 9.09
C VAL A 583 9.01 -34.73 7.86
N GLN A 584 8.91 -33.99 6.76
CA GLN A 584 8.23 -34.44 5.53
C GLN A 584 9.16 -35.10 4.50
N MET A 585 10.49 -35.05 4.67
CA MET A 585 11.45 -35.62 3.71
C MET A 585 11.23 -37.10 3.43
N LYS A 586 10.92 -37.88 4.47
CA LYS A 586 10.62 -39.30 4.33
C LYS A 586 9.37 -39.52 3.47
N SER A 587 8.32 -38.73 3.67
CA SER A 587 7.11 -38.79 2.85
C SER A 587 7.38 -38.40 1.39
N LEU A 588 8.15 -37.34 1.14
CA LEU A 588 8.54 -36.92 -0.21
C LEU A 588 9.33 -38.01 -0.94
N PHE A 589 10.29 -38.65 -0.24
CA PHE A 589 11.06 -39.76 -0.79
C PHE A 589 10.17 -40.95 -1.14
N HIS A 590 9.25 -41.34 -0.25
CA HIS A 590 8.29 -42.41 -0.51
C HIS A 590 7.33 -42.09 -1.66
N SER A 591 6.84 -40.84 -1.75
CA SER A 591 6.00 -40.40 -2.87
C SER A 591 6.74 -40.52 -4.20
N ALA A 592 8.02 -40.13 -4.26
CA ALA A 592 8.85 -40.32 -5.45
C ALA A 592 9.05 -41.81 -5.78
N LEU A 593 9.25 -42.67 -4.77
CA LEU A 593 9.31 -44.11 -4.98
C LEU A 593 8.03 -44.64 -5.63
N GLN A 594 6.84 -44.20 -5.19
CA GLN A 594 5.59 -44.62 -5.81
C GLN A 594 5.42 -44.05 -7.23
N ALA A 595 5.81 -42.80 -7.46
CA ALA A 595 5.73 -42.16 -8.77
C ALA A 595 6.60 -42.84 -9.84
N LEU A 596 7.73 -43.48 -9.46
CA LEU A 596 8.55 -44.29 -10.37
C LEU A 596 7.81 -45.52 -10.94
N SER A 597 6.74 -45.97 -10.29
CA SER A 597 5.94 -47.12 -10.68
C SER A 597 4.74 -46.75 -11.57
N LEU A 598 4.55 -45.46 -11.89
CA LEU A 598 3.47 -44.99 -12.76
C LEU A 598 3.76 -45.29 -14.24
N PRO A 599 2.73 -45.55 -15.07
CA PRO A 599 2.90 -45.83 -16.49
C PRO A 599 3.28 -44.61 -17.34
N GLU A 600 2.99 -43.39 -16.88
CA GLU A 600 3.18 -42.14 -17.62
C GLU A 600 4.66 -41.75 -17.73
N HIS A 601 5.15 -41.65 -18.97
CA HIS A 601 6.57 -41.44 -19.21
C HIS A 601 7.11 -40.11 -18.65
N GLN A 602 6.32 -39.03 -18.78
CA GLN A 602 6.76 -37.70 -18.34
C GLN A 602 6.80 -37.59 -16.81
N THR A 603 5.83 -38.15 -16.11
CA THR A 603 5.81 -38.23 -14.64
C THR A 603 7.03 -38.97 -14.09
N VAL A 604 7.37 -40.14 -14.66
CA VAL A 604 8.56 -40.90 -14.24
C VAL A 604 9.85 -40.13 -14.54
N LYS A 605 9.92 -39.44 -15.69
CA LYS A 605 11.06 -38.58 -16.03
C LYS A 605 11.23 -37.42 -15.04
N ALA A 606 10.16 -36.70 -14.71
CA ALA A 606 10.17 -35.64 -13.70
C ALA A 606 10.61 -36.17 -12.32
N THR A 607 10.10 -37.34 -11.94
CA THR A 607 10.49 -38.04 -10.70
C THR A 607 11.98 -38.38 -10.68
N CYS A 608 12.55 -38.86 -11.80
CA CYS A 608 13.98 -39.11 -11.91
C CYS A 608 14.81 -37.82 -11.78
N SER A 609 14.34 -36.71 -12.36
CA SER A 609 14.98 -35.40 -12.20
C SER A 609 14.99 -34.93 -10.75
N PHE A 610 13.85 -35.04 -10.04
CA PHE A 610 13.76 -34.77 -8.61
C PHE A 610 14.73 -35.63 -7.81
N LEU A 611 14.69 -36.95 -7.98
CA LEU A 611 15.56 -37.89 -7.26
C LEU A 611 17.05 -37.62 -7.53
N GLY A 612 17.43 -37.23 -8.75
CA GLY A 612 18.79 -36.83 -9.06
C GLY A 612 19.26 -35.64 -8.22
N GLU A 613 18.46 -34.58 -8.16
CA GLU A 613 18.76 -33.40 -7.32
C GLU A 613 18.71 -33.73 -5.82
N PHE A 614 17.77 -34.58 -5.40
CA PHE A 614 17.62 -35.02 -4.01
C PHE A 614 18.84 -35.81 -3.53
N LEU A 615 19.33 -36.76 -4.33
CA LEU A 615 20.54 -37.53 -4.03
C LEU A 615 21.77 -36.62 -3.95
N SER A 616 21.89 -35.67 -4.87
CA SER A 616 22.95 -34.65 -4.88
C SER A 616 22.91 -33.74 -3.64
N ALA A 617 21.72 -33.40 -3.16
CA ALA A 617 21.54 -32.58 -1.95
C ALA A 617 22.02 -33.26 -0.66
N GLY A 618 22.18 -34.59 -0.65
CA GLY A 618 22.73 -35.33 0.48
C GLY A 618 24.20 -35.01 0.79
N GLU A 619 24.97 -34.47 -0.15
CA GLU A 619 26.35 -34.02 0.13
C GLU A 619 26.40 -32.85 1.12
N THR A 620 25.40 -31.97 1.05
CA THR A 620 25.33 -30.75 1.86
C THR A 620 24.32 -30.85 3.00
N THR A 621 23.44 -31.87 2.99
CA THR A 621 22.31 -31.99 3.91
C THR A 621 22.37 -33.33 4.67
N PRO A 622 22.81 -33.36 5.93
CA PRO A 622 23.01 -34.60 6.69
C PRO A 622 21.73 -35.45 6.86
N VAL A 623 20.57 -34.80 7.00
CA VAL A 623 19.27 -35.49 7.14
C VAL A 623 18.94 -36.31 5.90
N ILE A 624 19.11 -35.72 4.70
CA ILE A 624 18.89 -36.41 3.42
C ILE A 624 19.90 -37.55 3.27
N LYS A 625 21.16 -37.31 3.64
CA LYS A 625 22.19 -38.35 3.60
C LYS A 625 21.83 -39.55 4.47
N ALA A 626 21.37 -39.30 5.70
CA ALA A 626 20.94 -40.35 6.63
C ALA A 626 19.73 -41.12 6.08
N LEU A 627 18.72 -40.42 5.58
CA LEU A 627 17.53 -41.04 4.98
C LEU A 627 17.88 -41.91 3.77
N VAL A 628 18.74 -41.42 2.86
CA VAL A 628 19.18 -42.21 1.70
C VAL A 628 20.07 -43.38 2.14
N GLN A 629 20.87 -43.25 3.20
CA GLN A 629 21.64 -44.37 3.75
C GLN A 629 20.74 -45.45 4.39
N GLU A 630 19.62 -45.06 4.98
CA GLU A 630 18.63 -45.97 5.57
C GLU A 630 17.76 -46.65 4.50
N GLU A 631 17.17 -45.87 3.58
CA GLU A 631 16.13 -46.33 2.66
C GLU A 631 16.55 -46.36 1.18
N GLY A 632 17.78 -45.97 0.85
CA GLY A 632 18.28 -45.94 -0.54
C GLY A 632 18.32 -47.31 -1.23
N SER A 633 18.35 -48.39 -0.45
CA SER A 633 18.21 -49.75 -0.97
C SER A 633 16.82 -50.00 -1.60
N LEU A 634 15.75 -49.37 -1.08
CA LEU A 634 14.39 -49.45 -1.64
C LEU A 634 14.30 -48.74 -2.99
N LEU A 635 14.96 -47.59 -3.12
CA LEU A 635 15.09 -46.89 -4.40
C LEU A 635 15.81 -47.75 -5.43
N LEU A 636 16.93 -48.37 -5.02
CA LEU A 636 17.69 -49.25 -5.90
C LEU A 636 16.88 -50.47 -6.34
N ASP A 637 16.12 -51.09 -5.42
CA ASP A 637 15.22 -52.20 -5.73
C ASP A 637 14.17 -51.81 -6.78
N LYS A 638 13.48 -50.68 -6.58
CA LYS A 638 12.49 -50.19 -7.54
C LYS A 638 13.07 -49.96 -8.94
N ILE A 639 14.25 -49.37 -9.03
CA ILE A 639 14.91 -49.11 -10.32
C ILE A 639 15.33 -50.42 -10.99
N LEU A 640 15.90 -51.37 -10.23
CA LEU A 640 16.32 -52.67 -10.76
C LEU A 640 15.14 -53.50 -11.28
N ARG A 641 14.00 -53.48 -10.58
CA ARG A 641 12.74 -54.09 -11.03
C ARG A 641 12.21 -53.46 -12.31
N ALA A 642 12.20 -52.13 -12.37
CA ALA A 642 11.79 -51.38 -13.55
C ALA A 642 12.66 -51.72 -14.77
N VAL A 643 14.00 -51.72 -14.60
CA VAL A 643 14.95 -52.18 -15.62
C VAL A 643 14.75 -53.67 -15.96
N GLY A 644 14.41 -54.49 -14.97
CA GLY A 644 14.13 -55.93 -15.08
C GLY A 644 12.92 -56.28 -15.94
N GLY A 645 12.01 -55.33 -16.17
CA GLY A 645 10.89 -55.49 -17.08
C GLY A 645 9.56 -54.93 -16.57
N GLU A 646 9.50 -54.45 -15.33
CA GLU A 646 8.26 -53.91 -14.74
C GLU A 646 7.83 -52.55 -15.34
N SER A 647 8.72 -51.82 -16.01
CA SER A 647 8.40 -50.54 -16.68
C SER A 647 8.53 -50.59 -18.20
N ALA A 648 8.08 -49.54 -18.90
CA ALA A 648 8.26 -49.39 -20.33
C ALA A 648 9.74 -49.22 -20.72
N ARG A 649 10.14 -49.72 -21.90
CA ARG A 649 11.55 -49.67 -22.37
C ARG A 649 12.10 -48.25 -22.50
N GLY A 650 11.25 -47.29 -22.87
CA GLY A 650 11.66 -45.88 -23.04
C GLY A 650 12.13 -45.23 -21.73
N LEU A 651 11.66 -45.72 -20.59
CA LEU A 651 12.00 -45.18 -19.25
C LEU A 651 13.35 -45.64 -18.73
N VAL A 652 13.91 -46.71 -19.30
CA VAL A 652 15.19 -47.29 -18.83
C VAL A 652 16.29 -46.25 -18.85
N GLU A 653 16.33 -45.34 -19.82
CA GLU A 653 17.32 -44.26 -19.87
C GLU A 653 17.25 -43.31 -18.68
N ASN A 654 16.05 -42.84 -18.34
CA ASN A 654 15.85 -41.92 -17.22
C ASN A 654 16.18 -42.57 -15.88
N LEU A 655 15.77 -43.83 -15.72
CA LEU A 655 16.06 -44.66 -14.54
C LEU A 655 17.57 -44.93 -14.38
N SER A 656 18.29 -45.08 -15.50
CA SER A 656 19.74 -45.33 -15.50
C SER A 656 20.54 -44.17 -14.92
N ASP A 657 20.05 -42.94 -15.08
CA ASP A 657 20.72 -41.76 -14.53
C ASP A 657 20.74 -41.81 -13.00
N ILE A 658 19.77 -42.48 -12.35
CA ILE A 658 19.76 -42.64 -10.90
C ILE A 658 20.84 -43.60 -10.41
N PHE A 659 21.17 -44.67 -11.15
CA PHE A 659 22.33 -45.52 -10.82
C PHE A 659 23.62 -44.69 -10.76
N LEU A 660 23.78 -43.77 -11.72
CA LEU A 660 24.93 -42.88 -11.77
C LEU A 660 24.96 -41.95 -10.55
N MET A 661 23.81 -41.36 -10.19
CA MET A 661 23.71 -40.45 -9.05
C MET A 661 23.98 -41.17 -7.72
N LEU A 662 23.45 -42.38 -7.53
CA LEU A 662 23.73 -43.22 -6.36
C LEU A 662 25.22 -43.59 -6.27
N ASN A 663 25.84 -44.03 -7.38
CA ASN A 663 27.26 -44.39 -7.38
C ASN A 663 28.19 -43.17 -7.20
N LYS A 664 27.78 -42.00 -7.66
CA LYS A 664 28.52 -40.75 -7.51
C LYS A 664 28.48 -40.24 -6.07
N HIS A 665 27.29 -40.14 -5.48
CA HIS A 665 27.06 -39.47 -4.19
C HIS A 665 27.11 -40.43 -2.99
N TYR A 666 26.86 -41.73 -3.18
CA TYR A 666 26.84 -42.77 -2.14
C TYR A 666 27.74 -43.98 -2.51
N PRO A 667 29.04 -43.77 -2.76
CA PRO A 667 29.93 -44.80 -3.30
C PRO A 667 30.23 -45.96 -2.33
N GLU A 668 30.03 -45.77 -1.03
CA GLU A 668 30.21 -46.81 -0.01
C GLU A 668 28.99 -47.73 0.09
N ASN A 669 27.80 -47.16 -0.02
CA ASN A 669 26.54 -47.88 0.10
C ASN A 669 26.15 -48.62 -1.18
N MET A 670 26.36 -48.00 -2.35
CA MET A 670 25.93 -48.54 -3.65
C MET A 670 26.46 -49.97 -3.94
N PRO A 671 27.75 -50.30 -3.74
CA PRO A 671 28.24 -51.67 -3.92
C PRO A 671 27.57 -52.68 -2.99
N VAL A 672 27.29 -52.30 -1.74
CA VAL A 672 26.66 -53.18 -0.75
C VAL A 672 25.24 -53.50 -1.17
N TRP A 673 24.42 -52.48 -1.45
CA TRP A 673 23.02 -52.67 -1.88
C TRP A 673 22.91 -53.44 -3.19
N MET A 674 23.74 -53.09 -4.18
CA MET A 674 23.71 -53.71 -5.51
C MET A 674 24.05 -55.21 -5.45
N ASN A 675 25.07 -55.59 -4.67
CA ASN A 675 25.42 -57.01 -4.49
C ASN A 675 24.38 -57.77 -3.65
N GLN A 676 23.77 -57.13 -2.66
CA GLN A 676 22.71 -57.75 -1.85
C GLN A 676 21.45 -58.07 -2.68
N LEU A 677 20.99 -57.12 -3.50
CA LEU A 677 19.78 -57.29 -4.32
C LEU A 677 19.98 -58.29 -5.46
N LEU A 678 21.04 -58.14 -6.26
CA LEU A 678 21.25 -58.98 -7.44
C LEU A 678 21.68 -60.42 -7.12
N LYS A 679 22.14 -60.70 -5.91
CA LYS A 679 22.45 -62.06 -5.45
C LYS A 679 21.20 -62.94 -5.31
N GLN A 680 20.01 -62.35 -5.20
CA GLN A 680 18.75 -63.08 -5.12
C GLN A 680 18.48 -63.85 -6.42
N GLU A 681 18.09 -65.12 -6.30
CA GLU A 681 17.72 -65.94 -7.45
C GLU A 681 16.42 -65.42 -8.09
N GLY A 682 16.32 -65.46 -9.42
CA GLY A 682 15.14 -64.98 -10.14
C GLY A 682 14.97 -63.45 -10.22
N TYR A 683 15.82 -62.67 -9.54
CA TYR A 683 15.74 -61.21 -9.49
C TYR A 683 16.82 -60.53 -10.37
N PRO A 684 16.56 -59.40 -11.05
CA PRO A 684 15.27 -58.74 -11.23
C PRO A 684 14.42 -59.39 -12.33
N SER A 685 14.97 -60.42 -13.00
CA SER A 685 14.27 -61.28 -13.93
C SER A 685 14.85 -62.70 -13.87
N PRO A 686 14.03 -63.76 -14.04
CA PRO A 686 14.51 -65.13 -14.10
C PRO A 686 15.33 -65.42 -15.35
N LYS A 687 15.35 -64.52 -16.34
CA LYS A 687 16.03 -64.71 -17.64
C LYS A 687 17.51 -64.32 -17.63
N VAL A 688 18.01 -63.66 -16.60
CA VAL A 688 19.43 -63.24 -16.52
C VAL A 688 20.27 -64.23 -15.73
N THR A 689 21.46 -64.54 -16.26
CA THR A 689 22.41 -65.44 -15.58
C THR A 689 23.20 -64.72 -14.49
N LYS A 690 23.86 -65.49 -13.61
CA LYS A 690 24.80 -64.92 -12.61
C LYS A 690 25.94 -64.13 -13.28
N ALA A 691 26.43 -64.60 -14.43
CA ALA A 691 27.46 -63.90 -15.20
C ALA A 691 26.95 -62.56 -15.75
N ASP A 692 25.72 -62.50 -16.27
CA ASP A 692 25.11 -61.25 -16.74
C ASP A 692 24.96 -60.23 -15.62
N LYS A 693 24.57 -60.69 -14.42
CA LYS A 693 24.49 -59.85 -13.22
C LYS A 693 25.87 -59.32 -12.80
N ASP A 694 26.89 -60.18 -12.76
CA ASP A 694 28.25 -59.76 -12.39
C ASP A 694 28.85 -58.75 -13.38
N ILE A 695 28.58 -58.91 -14.68
CA ILE A 695 28.98 -57.96 -15.72
C ILE A 695 28.28 -56.62 -15.49
N PHE A 696 26.97 -56.64 -15.24
CA PHE A 696 26.17 -55.44 -15.00
C PHE A 696 26.64 -54.69 -13.74
N ILE A 697 26.86 -55.40 -12.62
CA ILE A 697 27.38 -54.82 -11.37
C ILE A 697 28.72 -54.13 -11.62
N LYS A 698 29.68 -54.81 -12.26
CA LYS A 698 31.01 -54.25 -12.54
C LYS A 698 30.92 -53.01 -13.44
N ALA A 699 30.05 -53.04 -14.45
CA ALA A 699 29.87 -51.94 -15.37
C ALA A 699 29.22 -50.72 -14.69
N VAL A 700 28.18 -50.91 -13.87
CA VAL A 700 27.51 -49.83 -13.13
C VAL A 700 28.44 -49.21 -12.08
N LEU A 701 29.13 -50.02 -11.28
CA LEU A 701 29.99 -49.51 -10.19
C LEU A 701 31.25 -48.79 -10.71
N ARG A 702 31.69 -49.08 -11.94
CA ARG A 702 32.83 -48.39 -12.57
C ARG A 702 32.50 -46.97 -13.01
N GLU A 703 31.24 -46.70 -13.35
CA GLU A 703 30.82 -45.42 -13.94
C GLU A 703 30.29 -44.45 -12.87
N LYS A 704 30.97 -43.30 -12.71
CA LYS A 704 30.54 -42.22 -11.78
C LYS A 704 30.18 -40.91 -12.48
N ILE A 705 30.51 -40.78 -13.77
CA ILE A 705 30.33 -39.54 -14.56
C ILE A 705 29.69 -39.80 -15.94
N ASN A 706 29.98 -40.94 -16.58
CA ASN A 706 29.59 -41.19 -17.96
C ASN A 706 28.11 -41.64 -18.10
N LYS A 707 27.21 -40.66 -18.26
CA LYS A 707 25.77 -40.87 -18.49
C LYS A 707 25.46 -41.72 -19.73
N ARG A 708 26.24 -41.57 -20.81
CA ARG A 708 26.01 -42.36 -22.03
C ARG A 708 26.28 -43.85 -21.76
N LYS A 709 27.39 -44.15 -21.09
CA LYS A 709 27.80 -45.53 -20.83
C LYS A 709 26.85 -46.24 -19.87
N ILE A 710 26.39 -45.57 -18.81
CA ILE A 710 25.44 -46.17 -17.86
C ILE A 710 24.10 -46.51 -18.51
N ARG A 711 23.61 -45.65 -19.42
CA ARG A 711 22.39 -45.90 -20.19
C ARG A 711 22.55 -47.06 -21.17
N GLU A 712 23.68 -47.14 -21.88
CA GLU A 712 23.98 -48.28 -22.77
C GLU A 712 23.98 -49.61 -22.00
N VAL A 713 24.70 -49.66 -20.87
CA VAL A 713 24.81 -50.85 -20.01
C VAL A 713 23.45 -51.27 -19.46
N SER A 714 22.63 -50.31 -19.02
CA SER A 714 21.30 -50.58 -18.46
C SER A 714 20.29 -51.01 -19.54
N LYS A 715 20.36 -50.44 -20.76
CA LYS A 715 19.58 -50.91 -21.90
C LYS A 715 19.92 -52.36 -22.24
N GLU A 716 21.21 -52.68 -22.32
CA GLU A 716 21.69 -54.04 -22.61
C GLU A 716 21.16 -55.03 -21.57
N PHE A 717 21.31 -54.69 -20.29
CA PHE A 717 20.82 -55.52 -19.19
C PHE A 717 19.29 -55.66 -19.19
N SER A 718 18.53 -54.61 -19.51
CA SER A 718 17.07 -54.68 -19.64
C SER A 718 16.63 -55.60 -20.79
N LEU A 719 17.33 -55.55 -21.94
CA LEU A 719 17.07 -56.45 -23.07
C LEU A 719 17.28 -57.91 -22.68
N LYS A 720 18.33 -58.22 -21.91
CA LYS A 720 18.57 -59.55 -21.36
C LYS A 720 17.48 -59.96 -20.37
N CYS A 721 17.09 -59.08 -19.45
CA CYS A 721 16.01 -59.34 -18.50
C CYS A 721 14.67 -59.65 -19.17
N ARG A 722 14.38 -59.00 -20.31
CA ARG A 722 13.15 -59.23 -21.08
C ARG A 722 13.26 -60.42 -22.04
N GLY A 723 14.47 -60.94 -22.29
CA GLY A 723 14.73 -62.04 -23.24
C GLY A 723 14.74 -61.60 -24.70
N MET A 724 15.03 -60.33 -24.96
CA MET A 724 15.05 -59.72 -26.31
C MET A 724 16.47 -59.44 -26.82
N PHE A 725 17.49 -59.75 -26.02
CA PHE A 725 18.88 -59.54 -26.39
C PHE A 725 19.26 -60.35 -27.64
N GLY A 726 19.68 -59.67 -28.71
CA GLY A 726 20.06 -60.29 -29.99
C GLY A 726 18.90 -60.59 -30.96
N THR A 727 17.68 -60.12 -30.69
CA THR A 727 16.51 -60.29 -31.60
C THR A 727 16.38 -59.12 -32.60
N GLU A 728 15.84 -59.35 -33.80
CA GLU A 728 15.58 -58.28 -34.80
C GLU A 728 14.67 -57.16 -34.24
N TYR A 729 13.78 -57.49 -33.30
CA TYR A 729 12.90 -56.53 -32.62
C TYR A 729 13.65 -55.58 -31.67
N ALA A 730 14.85 -55.94 -31.21
CA ALA A 730 15.73 -55.06 -30.41
C ALA A 730 16.48 -54.04 -31.27
N ALA A 731 16.62 -54.27 -32.58
CA ALA A 731 17.27 -53.36 -33.52
C ALA A 731 16.34 -52.20 -33.96
N ASN A 732 15.01 -52.39 -33.91
CA ASN A 732 14.02 -51.45 -34.46
C ASN A 732 13.37 -50.47 -33.46
N THR A 733 13.72 -50.49 -32.16
CA THR A 733 13.17 -49.54 -31.16
C THR A 733 14.11 -48.40 -30.78
N GLY A 734 15.04 -48.04 -31.66
CA GLY A 734 15.63 -46.70 -31.61
C GLY A 734 14.65 -45.70 -32.22
N PHE A 735 13.63 -45.30 -31.47
CA PHE A 735 12.85 -44.11 -31.84
C PHE A 735 13.50 -42.85 -31.22
N PRO A 736 13.49 -41.72 -31.96
CA PRO A 736 14.25 -40.52 -31.66
C PRO A 736 13.81 -39.81 -30.37
#